data_AF-A0A670K3W5-F1
#
_entry.id   AF-A0A670K3W5-F1
#
_cell.length_a   1.000
_cell.length_b   1.000
_cell.length_c   1.000
_cell.angle_alpha   90.00
_cell.angle_beta   90.00
_cell.angle_gamma   90.00
#
_symmetry.space_group_name_H-M   'P 1'
#
loop_
_entity.id
_entity.type
_entity.pdbx_description
1 polymer ?
#
loop_
_entity_poly.entity_id
_entity_poly.type
_entity_poly.pdbx_seq_one_letter_code
_entity_poly.pdbx_strand_id
1 'polypeptide(L)'
;MYTKQIFYQRILSLAFAVKEINENPELLPNVSLGFHIYDSYTNARMTHQNTLKLLSSHKTVVPNFKCNKQKNLMAVIGGLDSEISLYMATLLDIYKIPQVKYLDWLCSFPTWKPSQMGIAQLLLHFQWTWVGILTMDDDNGDKFLQTLIPMLLKNGICIALKGKIPATSQAADTLTSFDSILDEAIYLSNASVQVLDILPLAVGKVWIMTAQWDFSADTTQTDMDMQVFDGAFTFAIHLNEVRGFRKFLQTVRPKSKNEDGFILLFWEKAFNCLYSDSMGGMENNNNACSGEENLESLPGTLFEMTMTGQSYTIYNAVHAIGHSLHKMYSCGYGTHYLASPEVPLFKIFDLHFFSFQLHSFLRSISFNNSAGDRVSFDENGELVSGFDIVNWVLFPNKSFLRVKVGGMDPQALPDQKFTVNEKVLPLARCNDHCHPGYSRKKKEGEPFCCYDCTPCPDGKISEQNDMDNCFQCPEGQFSNKNKDNCLPKTLNFLSFSELLGTTLAFFILFSSLITAAVLGIFIKNKDTPIVKANNRELTYSLLISLLLCFLCSLLFLGRPNIVTCYLRQTAFGIIFSVAVSCILAKTITVVLAFVATKPGSRMRKWVGKRLASSVLLGCSTIQAIICAVWLCTAPPFPHFNMHSLTEEIILECNEGSVTLFYCVLGYLGFLATVSFIVAFQARKLPDSFNEAKFITFSMLVFCSVWLSFVPSYLSTKGKYMVAVEIFSILSSSAGLLGCIFAPKCYIIILRPSLNTKDQLIRRNI
;
A
#
# COMPACT_ATOMS: atom_id res chain seq x y z
N MET A 1 -45.81 17.51 -29.53
CA MET A 1 -46.59 16.32 -29.96
C MET A 1 -45.69 15.43 -30.81
N TYR A 2 -44.55 14.99 -30.26
CA TYR A 2 -43.43 14.46 -31.06
C TYR A 2 -42.73 13.21 -30.47
N THR A 3 -43.27 12.59 -29.42
CA THR A 3 -42.69 11.42 -28.74
C THR A 3 -43.55 10.17 -28.95
N LYS A 4 -43.53 9.59 -30.17
CA LYS A 4 -44.51 8.55 -30.57
C LYS A 4 -44.00 7.18 -31.06
N GLN A 5 -42.71 6.98 -31.32
CA GLN A 5 -42.22 5.70 -31.89
C GLN A 5 -41.33 4.84 -30.99
N ILE A 6 -40.95 5.31 -29.80
CA ILE A 6 -39.72 4.83 -29.13
C ILE A 6 -39.85 3.42 -28.53
N PHE A 7 -41.05 2.84 -28.40
CA PHE A 7 -41.27 1.61 -27.62
C PHE A 7 -42.15 0.54 -28.29
N TYR A 8 -42.23 0.47 -29.63
CA TYR A 8 -43.13 -0.50 -30.28
C TYR A 8 -42.79 -1.97 -29.99
N GLN A 9 -41.50 -2.31 -29.82
CA GLN A 9 -41.11 -3.68 -29.43
C GLN A 9 -41.69 -4.10 -28.06
N ARG A 10 -41.88 -3.16 -27.12
CA ARG A 10 -42.50 -3.41 -25.81
C ARG A 10 -43.99 -3.74 -25.91
N ILE A 11 -44.67 -3.21 -26.93
CA ILE A 11 -46.06 -3.57 -27.26
C ILE A 11 -46.11 -4.99 -27.83
N LEU A 12 -45.19 -5.30 -28.75
CA LEU A 12 -45.10 -6.61 -29.38
C LEU A 12 -44.70 -7.72 -28.40
N SER A 13 -43.85 -7.45 -27.40
CA SER A 13 -43.52 -8.44 -26.36
C SER A 13 -44.70 -8.75 -25.43
N LEU A 14 -45.52 -7.75 -25.09
CA LEU A 14 -46.77 -7.97 -24.36
C LEU A 14 -47.76 -8.82 -25.19
N ALA A 15 -47.95 -8.47 -26.46
CA ALA A 15 -48.84 -9.21 -27.36
C ALA A 15 -48.37 -10.65 -27.57
N PHE A 16 -47.05 -10.88 -27.70
CA PHE A 16 -46.44 -12.20 -27.80
C PHE A 16 -46.66 -13.03 -26.54
N ALA A 17 -46.42 -12.48 -25.34
CA ALA A 17 -46.64 -13.19 -24.08
C ALA A 17 -48.12 -13.59 -23.90
N VAL A 18 -49.07 -12.71 -24.23
CA VAL A 18 -50.50 -13.02 -24.18
C VAL A 18 -50.86 -14.12 -25.18
N LYS A 19 -50.30 -14.08 -26.40
CA LYS A 19 -50.48 -15.15 -27.39
C LYS A 19 -49.96 -16.49 -26.87
N GLU A 20 -48.75 -16.51 -26.33
CA GLU A 20 -48.09 -17.72 -25.81
C GLU A 20 -48.89 -18.34 -24.65
N ILE A 21 -49.43 -17.53 -23.74
CA ILE A 21 -50.31 -18.01 -22.66
C ILE A 21 -51.63 -18.58 -23.23
N ASN A 22 -52.27 -17.87 -24.18
CA ASN A 22 -53.54 -18.31 -24.75
C ASN A 22 -53.43 -19.56 -25.64
N GLU A 23 -52.24 -19.84 -26.20
CA GLU A 23 -51.94 -21.05 -26.98
C GLU A 23 -51.46 -22.22 -26.11
N ASN A 24 -51.18 -22.00 -24.81
CA ASN A 24 -50.72 -23.02 -23.88
C ASN A 24 -51.90 -23.79 -23.23
N PRO A 25 -52.07 -25.10 -23.46
CA PRO A 25 -53.19 -25.87 -22.90
C PRO A 25 -53.07 -26.13 -21.39
N GLU A 26 -51.89 -26.01 -20.80
CA GLU A 26 -51.65 -26.23 -19.37
C GLU A 26 -51.94 -24.96 -18.54
N LEU A 27 -51.79 -23.78 -19.15
CA LEU A 27 -51.89 -22.49 -18.47
C LEU A 27 -53.20 -21.78 -18.85
N LEU A 28 -54.10 -21.62 -17.87
CA LEU A 28 -55.43 -20.99 -18.04
C LEU A 28 -56.34 -21.68 -19.10
N PRO A 29 -56.55 -23.01 -19.04
CA PRO A 29 -57.43 -23.71 -19.98
C PRO A 29 -58.85 -23.13 -19.97
N ASN A 30 -59.41 -22.90 -21.17
CA ASN A 30 -60.70 -22.25 -21.43
C ASN A 30 -60.83 -20.78 -20.98
N VAL A 31 -59.73 -20.09 -20.64
CA VAL A 31 -59.72 -18.66 -20.27
C VAL A 31 -58.74 -17.90 -21.16
N SER A 32 -59.26 -17.04 -22.04
CA SER A 32 -58.43 -16.17 -22.87
C SER A 32 -58.08 -14.85 -22.16
N LEU A 33 -56.79 -14.54 -22.10
CA LEU A 33 -56.30 -13.22 -21.70
C LEU A 33 -56.42 -12.24 -22.87
N GLY A 34 -56.90 -11.05 -22.58
CA GLY A 34 -56.91 -9.90 -23.48
C GLY A 34 -56.29 -8.68 -22.80
N PHE A 35 -55.91 -7.68 -23.59
CA PHE A 35 -55.19 -6.50 -23.09
C PHE A 35 -55.69 -5.19 -23.73
N HIS A 36 -55.33 -4.09 -23.08
CA HIS A 36 -55.55 -2.73 -23.57
C HIS A 36 -54.27 -1.92 -23.40
N ILE A 37 -53.90 -1.14 -24.42
CA ILE A 37 -52.67 -0.34 -24.44
C ILE A 37 -53.05 1.13 -24.50
N TYR A 38 -52.46 1.91 -23.59
CA TYR A 38 -52.64 3.36 -23.51
C TYR A 38 -51.25 4.01 -23.47
N ASP A 39 -51.11 5.10 -24.22
CA ASP A 39 -49.91 5.93 -24.21
C ASP A 39 -49.81 6.73 -22.89
N SER A 40 -48.62 6.75 -22.28
CA SER A 40 -48.32 7.56 -21.09
C SER A 40 -47.87 8.98 -21.43
N TYR A 41 -47.54 9.25 -22.70
CA TYR A 41 -46.99 10.52 -23.19
C TYR A 41 -45.77 11.04 -22.42
N THR A 42 -45.05 10.14 -21.72
CA THR A 42 -43.99 10.47 -20.74
C THR A 42 -44.38 11.64 -19.83
N ASN A 43 -45.65 11.68 -19.39
CA ASN A 43 -46.22 12.80 -18.67
C ASN A 43 -47.21 12.30 -17.61
N ALA A 44 -46.93 12.63 -16.34
CA ALA A 44 -47.74 12.21 -15.20
C ALA A 44 -49.22 12.61 -15.31
N ARG A 45 -49.50 13.86 -15.72
CA ARG A 45 -50.87 14.39 -15.88
C ARG A 45 -51.64 13.66 -16.98
N MET A 46 -51.01 13.40 -18.13
CA MET A 46 -51.62 12.65 -19.23
C MET A 46 -51.85 11.17 -18.85
N THR A 47 -50.90 10.56 -18.15
CA THR A 47 -51.04 9.17 -17.67
C THR A 47 -52.16 9.05 -16.65
N HIS A 48 -52.30 10.00 -15.72
CA HIS A 48 -53.41 10.04 -14.77
C HIS A 48 -54.77 10.11 -15.50
N GLN A 49 -54.91 10.96 -16.52
CA GLN A 49 -56.11 11.00 -17.35
C GLN A 49 -56.38 9.70 -18.11
N ASN A 50 -55.35 9.04 -18.65
CA ASN A 50 -55.51 7.79 -19.38
C ASN A 50 -55.80 6.60 -18.46
N THR A 51 -55.27 6.60 -17.23
CA THR A 51 -55.62 5.64 -16.18
C THR A 51 -57.10 5.76 -15.80
N LEU A 52 -57.62 6.99 -15.67
CA LEU A 52 -59.07 7.22 -15.46
C LEU A 52 -59.93 6.72 -16.63
N LYS A 53 -59.50 6.91 -17.88
CA LYS A 53 -60.21 6.38 -19.07
C LYS A 53 -60.20 4.85 -19.13
N LEU A 54 -59.09 4.23 -18.76
CA LEU A 54 -58.95 2.77 -18.66
C LEU A 54 -59.96 2.20 -17.63
N LEU A 55 -60.14 2.89 -16.49
CA LEU A 55 -61.09 2.51 -15.45
C LEU A 55 -62.56 2.77 -15.84
N SER A 56 -62.86 3.84 -16.60
CA SER A 56 -64.24 4.22 -16.95
C SER A 56 -64.84 3.48 -18.16
N SER A 57 -64.07 2.61 -18.84
CA SER A 57 -64.53 1.79 -19.98
C SER A 57 -65.16 2.56 -21.16
N HIS A 58 -64.99 3.88 -21.23
CA HIS A 58 -65.61 4.76 -22.24
C HIS A 58 -64.70 5.94 -22.60
N LYS A 59 -64.90 6.56 -23.78
CA LYS A 59 -64.11 7.73 -24.21
C LYS A 59 -64.34 8.97 -23.33
N THR A 60 -65.47 9.03 -22.62
CA THR A 60 -65.79 10.06 -21.63
C THR A 60 -65.57 9.50 -20.22
N VAL A 61 -64.88 10.27 -19.37
CA VAL A 61 -64.60 9.88 -17.98
C VAL A 61 -65.83 10.16 -17.12
N VAL A 62 -66.49 9.10 -16.66
CA VAL A 62 -67.61 9.18 -15.70
C VAL A 62 -67.26 8.28 -14.51
N PRO A 63 -66.99 8.83 -13.31
CA PRO A 63 -66.70 8.03 -12.12
C PRO A 63 -67.85 7.06 -11.79
N ASN A 64 -67.50 5.84 -11.35
CA ASN A 64 -68.45 4.77 -10.97
C ASN A 64 -69.46 4.28 -12.03
N PHE A 65 -69.36 4.68 -13.30
CA PHE A 65 -70.29 4.24 -14.36
C PHE A 65 -69.70 3.08 -15.20
N LYS A 66 -70.30 1.89 -15.09
CA LYS A 66 -69.96 0.70 -15.93
C LYS A 66 -71.16 0.29 -16.77
N CYS A 67 -71.14 0.60 -18.07
CA CYS A 67 -72.24 0.29 -19.01
C CYS A 67 -71.87 -0.81 -20.03
N ASN A 68 -70.97 -1.75 -19.69
CA ASN A 68 -70.64 -2.85 -20.58
C ASN A 68 -70.28 -4.13 -19.79
N LYS A 69 -70.80 -5.29 -20.22
CA LYS A 69 -70.86 -6.52 -19.40
C LYS A 69 -69.71 -7.53 -19.62
N GLN A 70 -68.63 -7.15 -20.32
CA GLN A 70 -67.72 -8.15 -20.92
C GLN A 70 -66.22 -7.88 -20.84
N LYS A 71 -65.76 -6.85 -20.12
CA LYS A 71 -64.31 -6.56 -19.97
C LYS A 71 -63.97 -6.21 -18.52
N ASN A 72 -63.22 -7.11 -17.86
CA ASN A 72 -62.78 -6.96 -16.48
C ASN A 72 -61.27 -6.73 -16.44
N LEU A 73 -60.84 -5.59 -15.90
CA LEU A 73 -59.44 -5.24 -15.73
C LEU A 73 -58.88 -5.94 -14.49
N MET A 74 -57.92 -6.84 -14.67
CA MET A 74 -57.36 -7.66 -13.58
C MET A 74 -56.08 -7.08 -12.97
N ALA A 75 -55.21 -6.50 -13.80
CA ALA A 75 -53.92 -5.92 -13.43
C ALA A 75 -53.53 -4.85 -14.45
N VAL A 76 -52.61 -3.95 -14.08
CA VAL A 76 -52.04 -2.94 -14.97
C VAL A 76 -50.52 -3.06 -15.00
N ILE A 77 -49.93 -3.27 -16.17
CA ILE A 77 -48.48 -3.22 -16.38
C ILE A 77 -48.12 -1.79 -16.76
N GLY A 78 -47.28 -1.11 -15.96
CA GLY A 78 -47.03 0.32 -16.15
C GLY A 78 -46.10 0.95 -15.11
N GLY A 79 -45.79 2.23 -15.29
CA GLY A 79 -44.86 2.97 -14.41
C GLY A 79 -43.40 2.80 -14.83
N LEU A 80 -43.03 3.41 -15.96
CA LEU A 80 -41.63 3.53 -16.41
C LEU A 80 -40.82 4.48 -15.54
N ASP A 81 -41.47 5.57 -15.15
CA ASP A 81 -40.93 6.65 -14.34
C ASP A 81 -41.61 6.62 -12.97
N SER A 82 -40.86 7.07 -11.95
CA SER A 82 -41.29 7.09 -10.55
C SER A 82 -42.51 7.99 -10.33
N GLU A 83 -42.53 9.19 -10.91
CA GLU A 83 -43.65 10.14 -10.79
C GLU A 83 -44.90 9.56 -11.47
N ILE A 84 -44.79 9.15 -12.74
CA ILE A 84 -45.86 8.51 -13.50
C ILE A 84 -46.43 7.31 -12.73
N SER A 85 -45.55 6.46 -12.20
CA SER A 85 -45.98 5.29 -11.44
C SER A 85 -46.69 5.62 -10.14
N LEU A 86 -46.31 6.69 -9.44
CA LEU A 86 -46.96 7.12 -8.20
C LEU A 86 -48.40 7.55 -8.50
N TYR A 87 -48.59 8.40 -9.52
CA TYR A 87 -49.92 8.85 -9.94
C TYR A 87 -50.83 7.72 -10.45
N MET A 88 -50.26 6.68 -11.10
CA MET A 88 -51.01 5.47 -11.44
C MET A 88 -51.42 4.69 -10.19
N ALA A 89 -50.47 4.40 -9.29
CA ALA A 89 -50.71 3.62 -8.08
C ALA A 89 -51.79 4.26 -7.19
N THR A 90 -51.78 5.59 -7.01
CA THR A 90 -52.79 6.32 -6.23
C THR A 90 -54.21 6.11 -6.75
N LEU A 91 -54.40 6.01 -8.08
CA LEU A 91 -55.71 5.70 -8.67
C LEU A 91 -56.06 4.21 -8.55
N LEU A 92 -55.10 3.33 -8.86
CA LEU A 92 -55.35 1.88 -8.93
C LEU A 92 -55.61 1.27 -7.55
N ASP A 93 -54.98 1.78 -6.49
CA ASP A 93 -55.22 1.32 -5.12
C ASP A 93 -56.65 1.60 -4.63
N ILE A 94 -57.27 2.71 -5.05
CA ILE A 94 -58.68 3.01 -4.72
C ILE A 94 -59.61 1.90 -5.25
N TYR A 95 -59.32 1.37 -6.44
CA TYR A 95 -60.07 0.27 -7.06
C TYR A 95 -59.49 -1.12 -6.76
N LYS A 96 -58.46 -1.21 -5.90
CA LYS A 96 -57.75 -2.44 -5.52
C LYS A 96 -57.26 -3.28 -6.71
N ILE A 97 -56.81 -2.61 -7.77
CA ILE A 97 -56.22 -3.23 -8.96
C ILE A 97 -54.69 -3.27 -8.80
N PRO A 98 -54.04 -4.45 -8.85
CA PRO A 98 -52.59 -4.54 -8.75
C PRO A 98 -51.89 -3.88 -9.96
N GLN A 99 -50.94 -3.01 -9.67
CA GLN A 99 -49.97 -2.52 -10.65
C GLN A 99 -48.72 -3.40 -10.63
N VAL A 100 -48.29 -3.90 -11.79
CA VAL A 100 -46.99 -4.55 -11.97
C VAL A 100 -46.06 -3.57 -12.67
N LYS A 101 -45.00 -3.13 -11.96
CA LYS A 101 -43.99 -2.21 -12.49
C LYS A 101 -42.91 -3.00 -13.22
N TYR A 102 -42.46 -2.49 -14.37
CA TYR A 102 -41.54 -3.21 -15.25
C TYR A 102 -40.18 -2.53 -15.46
N LEU A 103 -39.95 -1.35 -14.87
CA LEU A 103 -38.64 -0.68 -14.92
C LEU A 103 -38.18 -0.09 -13.58
N ASP A 104 -39.11 0.25 -12.68
CA ASP A 104 -38.74 0.80 -11.36
C ASP A 104 -39.72 0.37 -10.24
N TRP A 105 -39.31 -0.58 -9.40
CA TRP A 105 -40.12 -1.05 -8.27
C TRP A 105 -39.83 -0.25 -6.99
N LEU A 106 -40.51 0.89 -6.86
CA LEU A 106 -40.74 1.66 -5.62
C LEU A 106 -39.49 2.05 -4.80
N CYS A 107 -38.99 3.27 -5.02
CA CYS A 107 -38.48 4.26 -4.03
C CYS A 107 -37.63 3.84 -2.80
N SER A 108 -37.13 2.61 -2.71
CA SER A 108 -36.38 2.06 -1.56
C SER A 108 -35.29 1.10 -2.03
N PHE A 109 -34.27 1.66 -2.70
CA PHE A 109 -32.94 1.08 -3.00
C PHE A 109 -32.78 -0.17 -3.91
N PRO A 110 -33.75 -0.79 -4.60
CA PRO A 110 -33.69 -2.24 -4.76
C PRO A 110 -32.92 -2.73 -6.00
N THR A 111 -33.29 -2.30 -7.21
CA THR A 111 -32.64 -2.71 -8.47
C THR A 111 -31.39 -1.90 -8.83
N TRP A 112 -31.26 -0.67 -8.29
CA TRP A 112 -30.14 0.22 -8.57
C TRP A 112 -28.91 -0.14 -7.74
N LYS A 113 -29.10 -0.63 -6.51
CA LYS A 113 -27.99 -0.96 -5.62
C LYS A 113 -27.16 -2.16 -6.11
N PRO A 114 -27.74 -3.24 -6.68
CA PRO A 114 -26.99 -4.28 -7.37
C PRO A 114 -26.22 -3.76 -8.59
N SER A 115 -26.83 -2.95 -9.46
CA SER A 115 -26.12 -2.44 -10.65
C SER A 115 -25.00 -1.46 -10.27
N GLN A 116 -25.18 -0.59 -9.27
CA GLN A 116 -24.12 0.25 -8.71
C GLN A 116 -23.01 -0.55 -8.01
N MET A 117 -23.37 -1.62 -7.30
CA MET A 117 -22.40 -2.56 -6.74
C MET A 117 -21.60 -3.26 -7.85
N GLY A 118 -22.28 -3.64 -8.95
CA GLY A 118 -21.65 -4.15 -10.17
C GLY A 118 -20.69 -3.14 -10.79
N ILE A 119 -21.05 -1.86 -10.88
CA ILE A 119 -20.15 -0.78 -11.34
C ILE A 119 -18.92 -0.70 -10.43
N ALA A 120 -19.09 -0.68 -9.11
CA ALA A 120 -17.97 -0.64 -8.17
C ALA A 120 -17.06 -1.88 -8.29
N GLN A 121 -17.64 -3.08 -8.48
CA GLN A 121 -16.88 -4.32 -8.71
C GLN A 121 -16.15 -4.32 -10.06
N LEU A 122 -16.75 -3.76 -11.11
CA LEU A 122 -16.14 -3.62 -12.44
C LEU A 122 -14.93 -2.67 -12.40
N LEU A 123 -15.08 -1.51 -11.72
CA LEU A 123 -13.98 -0.55 -11.51
C LEU A 123 -12.84 -1.18 -10.70
N LEU A 124 -13.14 -1.94 -9.63
CA LEU A 124 -12.15 -2.65 -8.83
C LEU A 124 -11.42 -3.75 -9.63
N HIS A 125 -12.14 -4.52 -10.45
CA HIS A 125 -11.57 -5.58 -11.27
C HIS A 125 -10.52 -5.04 -12.26
N PHE A 126 -10.80 -3.91 -12.91
CA PHE A 126 -9.87 -3.23 -13.83
C PHE A 126 -8.90 -2.25 -13.14
N GLN A 127 -8.90 -2.16 -11.81
CA GLN A 127 -8.06 -1.25 -11.02
C GLN A 127 -8.20 0.24 -11.42
N TRP A 128 -9.42 0.63 -11.80
CA TRP A 128 -9.79 1.98 -12.21
C TRP A 128 -10.15 2.83 -10.98
N THR A 129 -9.27 3.74 -10.61
CA THR A 129 -9.38 4.57 -9.39
C THR A 129 -9.78 6.01 -9.69
N TRP A 130 -9.89 6.41 -10.96
CA TRP A 130 -10.19 7.77 -11.39
C TRP A 130 -11.41 7.79 -12.32
N VAL A 131 -12.55 8.29 -11.82
CA VAL A 131 -13.83 8.29 -12.58
C VAL A 131 -14.50 9.66 -12.61
N GLY A 132 -15.13 9.99 -13.73
CA GLY A 132 -16.11 11.06 -13.85
C GLY A 132 -17.53 10.51 -13.72
N ILE A 133 -18.43 11.25 -13.07
CA ILE A 133 -19.84 10.85 -12.96
C ILE A 133 -20.72 11.88 -13.67
N LEU A 134 -21.57 11.41 -14.58
CA LEU A 134 -22.59 12.20 -15.27
C LEU A 134 -23.97 11.66 -14.91
N THR A 135 -24.92 12.54 -14.63
CA THR A 135 -26.28 12.15 -14.28
C THR A 135 -27.31 13.18 -14.73
N MET A 136 -28.59 12.82 -14.75
CA MET A 136 -29.68 13.77 -14.98
C MET A 136 -29.84 14.71 -13.78
N ASP A 137 -30.23 15.96 -14.02
CA ASP A 137 -30.67 16.86 -12.94
C ASP A 137 -32.12 16.58 -12.53
N ASP A 138 -32.34 15.38 -11.98
CA ASP A 138 -33.62 14.93 -11.44
C ASP A 138 -33.45 14.13 -10.13
N ASP A 139 -34.57 13.80 -9.48
CA ASP A 139 -34.62 13.00 -8.26
C ASP A 139 -33.93 11.64 -8.39
N ASN A 140 -33.85 11.08 -9.60
CA ASN A 140 -33.25 9.77 -9.86
C ASN A 140 -31.73 9.89 -9.92
N GLY A 141 -31.23 10.94 -10.57
CA GLY A 141 -29.82 11.29 -10.62
C GLY A 141 -29.24 11.65 -9.25
N ASP A 142 -29.98 12.39 -8.42
CA ASP A 142 -29.52 12.70 -7.06
C ASP A 142 -29.47 11.45 -6.16
N LYS A 143 -30.47 10.57 -6.22
CA LYS A 143 -30.45 9.26 -5.52
C LYS A 143 -29.32 8.36 -6.03
N PHE A 144 -29.02 8.40 -7.33
CA PHE A 144 -27.89 7.70 -7.93
C PHE A 144 -26.55 8.17 -7.33
N LEU A 145 -26.32 9.49 -7.30
CA LEU A 145 -25.12 10.08 -6.69
C LEU A 145 -25.02 9.77 -5.18
N GLN A 146 -26.11 9.91 -4.42
CA GLN A 146 -26.13 9.63 -2.98
C GLN A 146 -25.75 8.18 -2.63
N THR A 147 -26.06 7.23 -3.51
CA THR A 147 -25.77 5.80 -3.25
C THR A 147 -24.40 5.37 -3.80
N LEU A 148 -24.03 5.85 -4.99
CA LEU A 148 -22.79 5.47 -5.66
C LEU A 148 -21.56 6.14 -5.04
N ILE A 149 -21.62 7.44 -4.73
CA ILE A 149 -20.43 8.19 -4.23
C ILE A 149 -19.83 7.57 -2.96
N PRO A 150 -20.62 7.26 -1.89
CA PRO A 150 -20.07 6.63 -0.69
C PRO A 150 -19.51 5.22 -0.97
N MET A 151 -20.09 4.51 -1.93
CA MET A 151 -19.66 3.16 -2.31
C MET A 151 -18.29 3.21 -3.03
N LEU A 152 -18.08 4.16 -3.94
CA LEU A 152 -16.79 4.35 -4.63
C LEU A 152 -15.69 4.76 -3.64
N LEU A 153 -15.96 5.78 -2.82
CA LEU A 153 -15.00 6.29 -1.84
C LEU A 153 -14.60 5.23 -0.80
N LYS A 154 -15.54 4.39 -0.34
CA LYS A 154 -15.25 3.28 0.58
C LYS A 154 -14.32 2.21 -0.05
N ASN A 155 -14.35 2.07 -1.37
CA ASN A 155 -13.51 1.14 -2.12
C ASN A 155 -12.22 1.78 -2.67
N GLY A 156 -11.86 2.99 -2.22
CA GLY A 156 -10.63 3.67 -2.63
C GLY A 156 -10.68 4.32 -4.02
N ILE A 157 -11.87 4.42 -4.64
CA ILE A 157 -12.07 5.04 -5.95
C ILE A 157 -12.40 6.52 -5.77
N CYS A 158 -11.68 7.37 -6.50
CA CYS A 158 -11.88 8.81 -6.54
C CYS A 158 -12.84 9.24 -7.65
N ILE A 159 -13.50 10.37 -7.39
CA ILE A 159 -14.35 11.06 -8.35
C ILE A 159 -13.61 12.31 -8.77
N ALA A 160 -13.23 12.37 -10.05
CA ALA A 160 -12.56 13.50 -10.68
C ALA A 160 -13.51 14.70 -10.79
N LEU A 161 -14.72 14.43 -11.29
CA LEU A 161 -15.74 15.44 -11.52
C LEU A 161 -17.13 14.80 -11.43
N LYS A 162 -18.12 15.58 -11.02
CA LYS A 162 -19.54 15.18 -11.02
C LYS A 162 -20.35 16.22 -11.80
N GLY A 163 -21.11 15.76 -12.79
CA GLY A 163 -21.94 16.58 -13.64
C GLY A 163 -23.40 16.19 -13.55
N LYS A 164 -24.24 17.22 -13.53
CA LYS A 164 -25.68 17.08 -13.70
C LYS A 164 -26.05 17.69 -15.05
N ILE A 165 -26.84 16.98 -15.84
CA ILE A 165 -27.29 17.42 -17.15
C ILE A 165 -28.77 17.81 -17.04
N PRO A 166 -29.13 19.09 -17.25
CA PRO A 166 -30.52 19.52 -17.24
C PRO A 166 -31.25 19.05 -18.49
N ALA A 167 -32.58 18.88 -18.41
CA ALA A 167 -33.43 18.42 -19.51
C ALA A 167 -33.66 19.45 -20.65
N THR A 168 -32.84 20.51 -20.73
CA THR A 168 -32.99 21.63 -21.69
C THR A 168 -31.65 22.03 -22.30
N SER A 169 -31.68 22.95 -23.27
CA SER A 169 -30.56 23.34 -24.15
C SER A 169 -29.32 23.97 -23.47
N GLN A 170 -29.22 23.97 -22.14
CA GLN A 170 -28.04 24.41 -21.38
C GLN A 170 -27.00 23.29 -21.15
N ALA A 171 -27.27 22.07 -21.63
CA ALA A 171 -26.36 20.94 -21.51
C ALA A 171 -24.96 21.22 -22.14
N ALA A 172 -24.89 21.90 -23.29
CA ALA A 172 -23.64 22.13 -24.01
C ALA A 172 -22.59 22.92 -23.20
N ASP A 173 -23.01 24.01 -22.53
CA ASP A 173 -22.11 24.83 -21.69
C ASP A 173 -21.60 24.05 -20.48
N THR A 174 -22.43 23.15 -19.93
CA THR A 174 -22.00 22.26 -18.84
C THR A 174 -20.92 21.31 -19.35
N LEU A 175 -21.13 20.66 -20.50
CA LEU A 175 -20.28 19.59 -21.02
C LEU A 175 -18.91 20.09 -21.52
N THR A 176 -18.82 21.29 -22.09
CA THR A 176 -17.51 21.88 -22.49
C THR A 176 -16.56 22.12 -21.31
N SER A 177 -17.09 22.32 -20.09
CA SER A 177 -16.28 22.43 -18.88
C SER A 177 -15.73 21.08 -18.38
N PHE A 178 -16.28 19.95 -18.86
CA PHE A 178 -15.87 18.59 -18.45
C PHE A 178 -14.71 18.09 -19.31
N ASP A 179 -14.71 18.44 -20.60
CA ASP A 179 -13.74 18.00 -21.60
C ASP A 179 -12.29 18.38 -21.21
N SER A 180 -12.08 19.62 -20.77
CA SER A 180 -10.74 20.15 -20.43
C SER A 180 -10.11 19.60 -19.12
N ILE A 181 -10.85 18.79 -18.35
CA ILE A 181 -10.41 18.27 -17.04
C ILE A 181 -10.19 16.74 -17.06
N LEU A 182 -10.73 16.02 -18.05
CA LEU A 182 -11.01 14.58 -17.93
C LEU A 182 -10.36 13.71 -19.02
N ASP A 183 -9.13 14.03 -19.44
CA ASP A 183 -8.47 13.28 -20.52
C ASP A 183 -8.19 11.80 -20.17
N GLU A 184 -8.17 11.44 -18.88
CA GLU A 184 -7.84 10.09 -18.37
C GLU A 184 -8.97 9.43 -17.53
N ALA A 185 -10.17 10.01 -17.49
CA ALA A 185 -11.26 9.53 -16.62
C ALA A 185 -12.30 8.66 -17.34
N ILE A 186 -12.89 7.71 -16.60
CA ILE A 186 -13.99 6.85 -17.07
C ILE A 186 -15.34 7.47 -16.70
N TYR A 187 -16.28 7.48 -17.63
CA TYR A 187 -17.58 8.12 -17.44
C TYR A 187 -18.64 7.14 -16.96
N LEU A 188 -19.16 7.37 -15.75
CA LEU A 188 -20.33 6.66 -15.20
C LEU A 188 -21.59 7.46 -15.52
N SER A 189 -22.55 6.88 -16.25
CA SER A 189 -23.79 7.56 -16.66
C SER A 189 -25.08 6.83 -16.27
N ASN A 190 -26.08 7.60 -15.81
CA ASN A 190 -27.47 7.17 -15.66
C ASN A 190 -28.45 8.01 -16.53
N ALA A 191 -27.94 8.82 -17.47
CA ALA A 191 -28.76 9.60 -18.38
C ALA A 191 -29.33 8.74 -19.52
N SER A 192 -30.41 9.19 -20.18
CA SER A 192 -30.96 8.55 -21.38
C SER A 192 -30.33 9.11 -22.66
N VAL A 193 -30.39 8.35 -23.77
CA VAL A 193 -29.76 8.70 -25.06
C VAL A 193 -30.16 10.10 -25.54
N GLN A 194 -31.43 10.46 -25.42
CA GLN A 194 -32.02 11.73 -25.89
C GLN A 194 -31.38 13.02 -25.33
N VAL A 195 -30.48 12.88 -24.35
CA VAL A 195 -29.75 13.99 -23.72
C VAL A 195 -28.24 13.92 -24.04
N LEU A 196 -27.73 12.77 -24.50
CA LEU A 196 -26.35 12.59 -24.98
C LEU A 196 -26.15 12.92 -26.47
N ASP A 197 -27.22 13.21 -27.22
CA ASP A 197 -27.18 13.72 -28.61
C ASP A 197 -26.34 15.02 -28.77
N ILE A 198 -25.93 15.64 -27.66
CA ILE A 198 -25.18 16.90 -27.56
C ILE A 198 -23.66 16.64 -27.38
N LEU A 199 -23.17 15.39 -27.44
CA LEU A 199 -21.82 15.02 -27.01
C LEU A 199 -20.84 14.50 -28.10
N PRO A 200 -20.43 15.33 -29.09
CA PRO A 200 -19.39 14.97 -30.06
C PRO A 200 -17.95 15.01 -29.48
N LEU A 201 -17.79 15.16 -28.17
CA LEU A 201 -16.51 15.53 -27.52
C LEU A 201 -15.76 14.35 -26.85
N ALA A 202 -16.34 13.15 -26.80
CA ALA A 202 -15.82 12.05 -25.96
C ALA A 202 -15.36 10.79 -26.72
N VAL A 203 -14.92 10.93 -27.98
CA VAL A 203 -14.43 9.80 -28.80
C VAL A 203 -13.21 9.15 -28.16
N GLY A 204 -13.23 7.82 -28.01
CA GLY A 204 -12.12 7.04 -27.45
C GLY A 204 -12.05 6.97 -25.91
N LYS A 205 -13.09 7.44 -25.19
CA LYS A 205 -13.21 7.31 -23.73
C LYS A 205 -14.06 6.08 -23.36
N VAL A 206 -13.82 5.49 -22.20
CA VAL A 206 -14.61 4.35 -21.70
C VAL A 206 -15.85 4.84 -20.97
N TRP A 207 -17.02 4.36 -21.40
CA TRP A 207 -18.32 4.62 -20.78
C TRP A 207 -18.80 3.41 -19.99
N ILE A 208 -19.40 3.63 -18.81
CA ILE A 208 -20.09 2.61 -18.03
C ILE A 208 -21.50 3.12 -17.70
N MET A 209 -22.53 2.37 -18.10
CA MET A 209 -23.93 2.81 -18.04
C MET A 209 -24.82 1.79 -17.33
N THR A 210 -25.92 2.28 -16.75
CA THR A 210 -26.88 1.47 -15.99
C THR A 210 -27.82 0.67 -16.89
N ALA A 211 -28.55 -0.29 -16.29
CA ALA A 211 -29.52 -1.15 -16.99
C ALA A 211 -30.80 -0.45 -17.48
N GLN A 212 -30.89 0.88 -17.32
CA GLN A 212 -31.95 1.71 -17.89
C GLN A 212 -31.57 2.26 -19.28
N TRP A 213 -30.29 2.18 -19.68
CA TRP A 213 -29.81 2.60 -21.00
C TRP A 213 -30.34 1.70 -22.13
N ASP A 214 -30.90 2.31 -23.17
CA ASP A 214 -31.33 1.62 -24.39
C ASP A 214 -31.24 2.58 -25.59
N PHE A 215 -30.87 2.08 -26.77
CA PHE A 215 -30.76 2.89 -27.99
C PHE A 215 -32.15 3.30 -28.46
N SER A 216 -32.53 4.52 -28.07
CA SER A 216 -33.81 5.15 -28.42
C SER A 216 -33.57 6.30 -29.37
N ALA A 217 -33.11 5.99 -30.59
CA ALA A 217 -32.88 7.00 -31.62
C ALA A 217 -34.20 7.71 -31.96
N ASP A 218 -34.33 9.00 -31.60
CA ASP A 218 -35.38 9.79 -32.21
C ASP A 218 -34.99 10.06 -33.66
N THR A 219 -35.60 9.28 -34.54
CA THR A 219 -35.67 9.35 -36.01
C THR A 219 -35.78 10.75 -36.67
N THR A 220 -35.84 11.83 -35.90
CA THR A 220 -35.70 13.21 -36.40
C THR A 220 -34.24 13.64 -36.62
N GLN A 221 -33.26 12.95 -36.00
CA GLN A 221 -31.83 13.19 -36.22
C GLN A 221 -31.11 11.88 -36.65
N THR A 222 -30.99 11.66 -37.96
CA THR A 222 -30.38 10.46 -38.57
C THR A 222 -28.85 10.47 -38.63
N ASP A 223 -28.20 11.48 -38.04
CA ASP A 223 -26.74 11.72 -38.15
C ASP A 223 -26.03 11.85 -36.79
N MET A 224 -26.48 11.10 -35.78
CA MET A 224 -25.68 10.83 -34.58
C MET A 224 -24.41 10.05 -34.94
N ASP A 225 -23.24 10.56 -34.52
CA ASP A 225 -21.97 9.82 -34.61
C ASP A 225 -21.83 8.87 -33.40
N MET A 226 -22.42 7.68 -33.53
CA MET A 226 -22.48 6.70 -32.44
C MET A 226 -21.10 6.11 -32.06
N GLN A 227 -20.02 6.43 -32.80
CA GLN A 227 -18.65 5.97 -32.51
C GLN A 227 -18.16 6.38 -31.10
N VAL A 228 -18.75 7.42 -30.50
CA VAL A 228 -18.48 7.84 -29.11
C VAL A 228 -18.73 6.72 -28.08
N PHE A 229 -19.61 5.75 -28.39
CA PHE A 229 -19.94 4.64 -27.49
C PHE A 229 -19.22 3.32 -27.82
N ASP A 230 -18.26 3.31 -28.75
CA ASP A 230 -17.54 2.07 -29.07
C ASP A 230 -16.66 1.63 -27.87
N GLY A 231 -16.78 0.37 -27.49
CA GLY A 231 -16.16 -0.18 -26.27
C GLY A 231 -16.87 0.17 -24.96
N ALA A 232 -18.04 0.81 -24.99
CA ALA A 232 -18.82 1.11 -23.78
C ALA A 232 -19.31 -0.16 -23.06
N PHE A 233 -19.38 -0.12 -21.74
CA PHE A 233 -19.99 -1.16 -20.90
C PHE A 233 -21.38 -0.74 -20.45
N THR A 234 -22.34 -1.66 -20.54
CA THR A 234 -23.65 -1.49 -19.90
C THR A 234 -23.97 -2.73 -19.07
N PHE A 235 -24.49 -2.50 -17.86
CA PHE A 235 -25.24 -3.53 -17.16
C PHE A 235 -26.56 -3.71 -17.90
N ALA A 236 -26.96 -4.94 -18.19
CA ALA A 236 -28.23 -5.27 -18.84
C ALA A 236 -29.00 -6.26 -17.95
N ILE A 237 -30.33 -6.26 -18.01
CA ILE A 237 -31.13 -7.28 -17.34
C ILE A 237 -30.80 -8.64 -17.96
N HIS A 238 -30.50 -9.66 -17.14
CA HIS A 238 -30.24 -11.01 -17.63
C HIS A 238 -31.41 -11.52 -18.48
N LEU A 239 -31.12 -12.07 -19.65
CA LEU A 239 -32.11 -12.62 -20.56
C LEU A 239 -31.53 -13.80 -21.34
N ASN A 240 -32.28 -14.90 -21.39
CA ASN A 240 -32.07 -15.99 -22.35
C ASN A 240 -32.98 -15.84 -23.59
N GLU A 241 -32.58 -16.47 -24.70
CA GLU A 241 -33.27 -16.32 -25.99
C GLU A 241 -34.68 -16.92 -25.97
N VAL A 242 -35.71 -16.07 -26.08
CA VAL A 242 -37.12 -16.51 -26.20
C VAL A 242 -37.36 -17.09 -27.60
N ARG A 243 -37.27 -18.42 -27.70
CA ARG A 243 -37.40 -19.22 -28.92
C ARG A 243 -38.83 -19.18 -29.51
N GLY A 244 -39.15 -18.08 -30.15
CA GLY A 244 -40.45 -17.86 -30.80
C GLY A 244 -40.70 -16.39 -31.15
N PHE A 245 -40.13 -15.46 -30.36
CA PHE A 245 -40.37 -14.03 -30.53
C PHE A 245 -39.94 -13.51 -31.91
N ARG A 246 -38.75 -13.88 -32.39
CA ARG A 246 -38.28 -13.50 -33.73
C ARG A 246 -39.22 -13.98 -34.86
N LYS A 247 -39.74 -15.21 -34.75
CA LYS A 247 -40.71 -15.76 -35.71
C LYS A 247 -42.05 -15.01 -35.62
N PHE A 248 -42.48 -14.63 -34.43
CA PHE A 248 -43.66 -13.79 -34.24
C PHE A 248 -43.50 -12.42 -34.91
N LEU A 249 -42.37 -11.74 -34.70
CA LEU A 249 -42.06 -10.45 -35.35
C LEU A 249 -42.12 -10.54 -36.89
N GLN A 250 -41.62 -11.62 -37.49
CA GLN A 250 -41.73 -11.86 -38.94
C GLN A 250 -43.18 -11.98 -39.44
N THR A 251 -44.14 -12.32 -38.58
CA THR A 251 -45.59 -12.38 -38.92
C THR A 251 -46.34 -11.06 -38.70
N VAL A 252 -45.69 -10.05 -38.10
CA VAL A 252 -46.29 -8.73 -37.86
C VAL A 252 -46.40 -7.99 -39.19
N ARG A 253 -47.63 -7.60 -39.52
CA ARG A 253 -48.01 -6.85 -40.73
C ARG A 253 -49.17 -5.90 -40.39
N PRO A 254 -49.21 -4.67 -40.94
CA PRO A 254 -50.31 -3.72 -40.77
C PRO A 254 -51.57 -4.17 -41.53
N LYS A 255 -52.36 -5.08 -40.94
CA LYS A 255 -53.51 -5.73 -41.60
C LYS A 255 -54.80 -4.90 -41.63
N SER A 256 -55.06 -4.02 -40.65
CA SER A 256 -56.17 -3.03 -40.72
C SER A 256 -56.03 -1.91 -39.69
N LYS A 257 -56.70 -0.77 -39.93
CA LYS A 257 -56.81 0.38 -38.99
C LYS A 257 -57.53 0.06 -37.67
N ASN A 258 -58.23 -1.07 -37.54
CA ASN A 258 -59.19 -1.31 -36.46
C ASN A 258 -58.65 -2.14 -35.28
N GLU A 259 -57.45 -2.72 -35.38
CA GLU A 259 -56.91 -3.64 -34.36
C GLU A 259 -55.69 -3.07 -33.62
N ASP A 260 -54.72 -2.50 -34.32
CA ASP A 260 -53.57 -1.79 -33.73
C ASP A 260 -53.45 -0.38 -34.32
N GLY A 261 -53.67 0.65 -33.50
CA GLY A 261 -53.53 2.05 -33.90
C GLY A 261 -52.09 2.58 -33.86
N PHE A 262 -51.16 1.83 -33.28
CA PHE A 262 -49.74 2.20 -33.14
C PHE A 262 -48.90 1.67 -34.30
N ILE A 263 -49.23 0.48 -34.85
CA ILE A 263 -48.46 -0.15 -35.94
C ILE A 263 -48.29 0.77 -37.15
N LEU A 264 -49.35 1.46 -37.59
CA LEU A 264 -49.32 2.32 -38.77
C LEU A 264 -48.33 3.48 -38.60
N LEU A 265 -48.42 4.17 -37.45
CA LEU A 265 -47.51 5.27 -37.11
C LEU A 265 -46.06 4.79 -36.97
N PHE A 266 -45.84 3.59 -36.43
CA PHE A 266 -44.51 2.99 -36.38
C PHE A 266 -43.99 2.69 -37.79
N TRP A 267 -44.80 2.06 -38.65
CA TRP A 267 -44.42 1.68 -40.01
C TRP A 267 -44.02 2.88 -40.88
N GLU A 268 -44.83 3.93 -40.88
CA GLU A 268 -44.56 5.16 -41.65
C GLU A 268 -43.20 5.79 -41.29
N LYS A 269 -42.90 5.88 -39.99
CA LYS A 269 -41.64 6.45 -39.49
C LYS A 269 -40.46 5.50 -39.70
N ALA A 270 -40.66 4.19 -39.53
CA ALA A 270 -39.58 3.20 -39.59
C ALA A 270 -39.07 2.96 -41.00
N PHE A 271 -39.97 2.94 -42.00
CA PHE A 271 -39.63 2.77 -43.41
C PHE A 271 -39.63 4.08 -44.22
N ASN A 272 -39.84 5.22 -43.55
CA ASN A 272 -39.89 6.57 -44.15
C ASN A 272 -40.88 6.67 -45.33
N CYS A 273 -42.07 6.10 -45.13
CA CYS A 273 -43.16 6.01 -46.09
C CYS A 273 -44.46 6.58 -45.50
N LEU A 274 -45.49 6.76 -46.33
CA LEU A 274 -46.81 7.27 -45.91
C LEU A 274 -47.93 6.36 -46.40
N TYR A 275 -48.98 6.18 -45.60
CA TYR A 275 -50.23 5.60 -46.08
C TYR A 275 -51.10 6.69 -46.75
N SER A 276 -51.70 6.35 -47.90
CA SER A 276 -52.43 7.27 -48.81
C SER A 276 -53.61 8.02 -48.18
N ASP A 277 -54.09 7.52 -47.04
CA ASP A 277 -55.24 8.00 -46.28
C ASP A 277 -54.88 9.08 -45.23
N SER A 278 -53.60 9.44 -45.08
CA SER A 278 -53.08 10.26 -43.97
C SER A 278 -53.32 11.76 -44.15
N MET A 279 -53.24 12.29 -45.38
CA MET A 279 -53.80 13.60 -45.77
C MET A 279 -54.26 13.57 -47.23
N GLY A 280 -55.37 14.24 -47.52
CA GLY A 280 -56.01 14.19 -48.83
C GLY A 280 -55.19 14.86 -49.94
N GLY A 281 -54.83 14.08 -50.97
CA GLY A 281 -54.63 14.57 -52.33
C GLY A 281 -53.36 15.37 -52.62
N MET A 282 -52.19 14.74 -52.54
CA MET A 282 -51.06 15.08 -53.42
C MET A 282 -50.37 13.82 -53.96
N GLU A 283 -50.28 13.72 -55.28
CA GLU A 283 -49.66 12.59 -55.97
C GLU A 283 -48.14 12.68 -55.93
N ASN A 284 -47.50 11.78 -55.17
CA ASN A 284 -46.09 11.42 -55.34
C ASN A 284 -45.92 9.94 -54.94
N ASN A 285 -46.15 9.03 -55.89
CA ASN A 285 -46.26 7.58 -55.65
C ASN A 285 -44.98 6.87 -55.17
N ASN A 286 -43.85 7.57 -55.02
CA ASN A 286 -42.56 6.94 -54.72
C ASN A 286 -42.35 6.57 -53.24
N ASN A 287 -43.15 7.11 -52.31
CA ASN A 287 -42.99 6.90 -50.86
C ASN A 287 -44.25 6.30 -50.19
N ALA A 288 -45.07 5.54 -50.91
CA ALA A 288 -46.24 4.86 -50.34
C ALA A 288 -45.82 3.61 -49.55
N CYS A 289 -46.33 3.42 -48.32
CA CYS A 289 -46.13 2.18 -47.59
C CYS A 289 -46.91 1.02 -48.25
N SER A 290 -46.23 -0.08 -48.57
CA SER A 290 -46.83 -1.30 -49.14
C SER A 290 -47.50 -2.19 -48.09
N GLY A 291 -47.04 -2.12 -46.83
CA GLY A 291 -47.46 -2.99 -45.74
C GLY A 291 -46.75 -4.36 -45.72
N GLU A 292 -45.92 -4.68 -46.72
CA GLU A 292 -45.13 -5.92 -46.80
C GLU A 292 -43.64 -5.73 -46.47
N GLU A 293 -43.27 -4.55 -45.99
CA GLU A 293 -41.90 -4.25 -45.56
C GLU A 293 -41.41 -5.22 -44.47
N ASN A 294 -40.09 -5.47 -44.44
CA ASN A 294 -39.51 -6.44 -43.51
C ASN A 294 -38.89 -5.73 -42.29
N LEU A 295 -39.34 -6.09 -41.09
CA LEU A 295 -38.71 -5.61 -39.85
C LEU A 295 -37.24 -6.03 -39.74
N GLU A 296 -36.83 -7.14 -40.38
CA GLU A 296 -35.42 -7.57 -40.41
C GLU A 296 -34.52 -6.71 -41.31
N SER A 297 -35.06 -5.84 -42.18
CA SER A 297 -34.26 -4.89 -42.96
C SER A 297 -34.07 -3.53 -42.28
N LEU A 298 -34.67 -3.32 -41.11
CA LEU A 298 -34.43 -2.13 -40.30
C LEU A 298 -33.07 -2.24 -39.58
N PRO A 299 -32.34 -1.13 -39.40
CA PRO A 299 -31.12 -1.15 -38.60
C PRO A 299 -31.46 -1.38 -37.12
N GLY A 300 -30.59 -2.10 -36.40
CA GLY A 300 -30.79 -2.41 -34.98
C GLY A 300 -30.92 -1.19 -34.06
N THR A 301 -30.41 -0.03 -34.49
CA THR A 301 -30.56 1.28 -33.82
C THR A 301 -31.97 1.85 -33.88
N LEU A 302 -32.83 1.29 -34.74
CA LEU A 302 -34.22 1.69 -34.96
C LEU A 302 -35.19 0.60 -34.48
N PHE A 303 -34.89 -0.67 -34.77
CA PHE A 303 -35.71 -1.80 -34.32
C PHE A 303 -34.88 -3.09 -34.24
N GLU A 304 -34.99 -3.81 -33.13
CA GLU A 304 -34.28 -5.07 -32.92
C GLU A 304 -35.20 -6.29 -33.05
N MET A 305 -34.69 -7.35 -33.68
CA MET A 305 -35.40 -8.63 -33.84
C MET A 305 -35.29 -9.55 -32.61
N THR A 306 -34.43 -9.20 -31.66
CA THR A 306 -34.26 -9.83 -30.34
C THR A 306 -34.89 -8.95 -29.27
N MET A 307 -35.52 -9.54 -28.25
CA MET A 307 -36.11 -8.77 -27.15
C MET A 307 -35.04 -7.93 -26.42
N THR A 308 -35.28 -6.63 -26.27
CA THR A 308 -34.50 -5.81 -25.32
C THR A 308 -34.83 -6.22 -23.89
N GLY A 309 -33.93 -5.93 -22.93
CA GLY A 309 -34.16 -6.27 -21.51
C GLY A 309 -35.49 -5.74 -20.96
N GLN A 310 -35.92 -4.55 -21.41
CA GLN A 310 -37.18 -3.94 -21.01
C GLN A 310 -38.40 -4.67 -21.61
N SER A 311 -38.31 -5.08 -22.88
CA SER A 311 -39.32 -5.93 -23.53
C SER A 311 -39.41 -7.31 -22.85
N TYR A 312 -38.27 -7.83 -22.36
CA TYR A 312 -38.18 -9.09 -21.61
C TYR A 312 -38.82 -8.99 -20.22
N THR A 313 -38.62 -7.88 -19.49
CA THR A 313 -39.32 -7.65 -18.21
C THR A 313 -40.84 -7.55 -18.39
N ILE A 314 -41.31 -6.93 -19.48
CA ILE A 314 -42.75 -6.91 -19.81
C ILE A 314 -43.29 -8.31 -20.11
N TYR A 315 -42.56 -9.10 -20.91
CA TYR A 315 -42.89 -10.50 -21.18
C TYR A 315 -43.02 -11.30 -19.86
N ASN A 316 -42.02 -11.22 -18.98
CA ASN A 316 -42.04 -11.87 -17.67
C ASN A 316 -43.17 -11.36 -16.76
N ALA A 317 -43.51 -10.06 -16.80
CA ALA A 317 -44.62 -9.50 -16.05
C ALA A 317 -45.99 -10.05 -16.50
N VAL A 318 -46.20 -10.24 -17.80
CA VAL A 318 -47.41 -10.87 -18.34
C VAL A 318 -47.49 -12.34 -17.92
N HIS A 319 -46.40 -13.10 -18.02
CA HIS A 319 -46.36 -14.48 -17.53
C HIS A 319 -46.58 -14.56 -16.01
N ALA A 320 -46.02 -13.66 -15.21
CA ALA A 320 -46.26 -13.61 -13.77
C ALA A 320 -47.75 -13.42 -13.43
N ILE A 321 -48.45 -12.56 -14.17
CA ILE A 321 -49.91 -12.39 -14.06
C ILE A 321 -50.63 -13.68 -14.50
N GLY A 322 -50.27 -14.27 -15.64
CA GLY A 322 -50.87 -15.52 -16.13
C GLY A 322 -50.75 -16.70 -15.15
N HIS A 323 -49.54 -16.95 -14.64
CA HIS A 323 -49.28 -17.99 -13.64
C HIS A 323 -49.97 -17.69 -12.29
N SER A 324 -50.04 -16.43 -11.87
CA SER A 324 -50.74 -16.04 -10.64
C SER A 324 -52.25 -16.22 -10.76
N LEU A 325 -52.85 -15.83 -11.90
CA LEU A 325 -54.24 -16.10 -12.23
C LEU A 325 -54.51 -17.61 -12.25
N HIS A 326 -53.66 -18.40 -12.93
CA HIS A 326 -53.83 -19.85 -12.99
C HIS A 326 -53.75 -20.51 -11.60
N LYS A 327 -52.78 -20.12 -10.76
CA LYS A 327 -52.66 -20.61 -9.38
C LYS A 327 -53.90 -20.26 -8.54
N MET A 328 -54.43 -19.04 -8.69
CA MET A 328 -55.67 -18.60 -8.04
C MET A 328 -56.90 -19.39 -8.51
N TYR A 329 -57.06 -19.62 -9.83
CA TYR A 329 -58.13 -20.46 -10.38
C TYR A 329 -58.04 -21.90 -9.89
N SER A 330 -56.85 -22.49 -9.88
CA SER A 330 -56.59 -23.86 -9.43
C SER A 330 -56.83 -24.05 -7.93
N CYS A 331 -56.49 -23.05 -7.10
CA CYS A 331 -56.86 -23.05 -5.67
C CYS A 331 -58.37 -23.01 -5.44
N GLY A 332 -59.13 -22.29 -6.29
CA GLY A 332 -60.60 -22.22 -6.21
C GLY A 332 -61.32 -23.55 -6.53
N TYR A 333 -60.69 -24.44 -7.31
CA TYR A 333 -61.23 -25.77 -7.63
C TYR A 333 -61.09 -26.79 -6.48
N GLY A 334 -60.20 -26.55 -5.51
CA GLY A 334 -59.86 -27.53 -4.47
C GLY A 334 -60.92 -27.73 -3.36
N THR A 335 -61.88 -26.82 -3.21
CA THR A 335 -62.79 -26.79 -2.05
C THR A 335 -64.23 -27.26 -2.30
N HIS A 336 -64.58 -27.67 -3.53
CA HIS A 336 -65.94 -28.13 -3.87
C HIS A 336 -65.98 -29.52 -4.53
N TYR A 337 -65.57 -30.56 -3.79
CA TYR A 337 -65.81 -31.98 -4.15
C TYR A 337 -67.00 -32.61 -3.40
N LEU A 338 -68.02 -31.82 -3.03
CA LEU A 338 -69.29 -32.30 -2.46
C LEU A 338 -70.49 -31.43 -2.90
N ALA A 339 -70.82 -31.40 -4.20
CA ALA A 339 -72.17 -31.11 -4.70
C ALA A 339 -72.33 -31.51 -6.19
N SER A 340 -73.54 -31.96 -6.54
CA SER A 340 -74.02 -32.48 -7.84
C SER A 340 -73.59 -31.72 -9.12
N PRO A 341 -73.49 -32.39 -10.29
CA PRO A 341 -73.38 -31.71 -11.58
C PRO A 341 -74.66 -30.94 -11.96
N GLU A 342 -74.55 -30.04 -12.95
CA GLU A 342 -75.60 -29.24 -13.63
C GLU A 342 -75.72 -27.72 -13.32
N VAL A 343 -74.62 -27.00 -13.08
CA VAL A 343 -74.54 -25.56 -13.43
C VAL A 343 -73.11 -25.18 -13.91
N PRO A 344 -72.93 -24.46 -15.02
CA PRO A 344 -71.64 -23.85 -15.35
C PRO A 344 -71.29 -22.76 -14.32
N LEU A 345 -70.24 -22.97 -13.53
CA LEU A 345 -69.86 -22.16 -12.35
C LEU A 345 -69.32 -20.75 -12.67
N PHE A 346 -69.75 -20.13 -13.77
CA PHE A 346 -69.18 -18.89 -14.33
C PHE A 346 -69.95 -17.60 -13.97
N LYS A 347 -70.96 -17.68 -13.08
CA LYS A 347 -71.95 -16.59 -12.90
C LYS A 347 -72.18 -16.08 -11.47
N ILE A 348 -71.56 -16.63 -10.43
CA ILE A 348 -71.84 -16.26 -9.02
C ILE A 348 -70.56 -16.07 -8.19
N PHE A 349 -69.59 -15.31 -8.70
CA PHE A 349 -68.56 -14.69 -7.88
C PHE A 349 -68.30 -13.26 -8.37
N ASP A 350 -68.38 -12.30 -7.46
CA ASP A 350 -68.08 -10.89 -7.75
C ASP A 350 -66.58 -10.73 -8.03
N LEU A 351 -66.24 -10.48 -9.30
CA LEU A 351 -64.85 -10.40 -9.77
C LEU A 351 -64.06 -9.20 -9.20
N HIS A 352 -64.72 -8.30 -8.46
CA HIS A 352 -64.06 -7.30 -7.62
C HIS A 352 -63.26 -7.95 -6.47
N PHE A 353 -63.67 -9.13 -5.99
CA PHE A 353 -62.98 -9.88 -4.95
C PHE A 353 -61.68 -10.54 -5.46
N PHE A 354 -61.64 -10.90 -6.76
CA PHE A 354 -60.50 -11.53 -7.42
C PHE A 354 -59.29 -10.59 -7.56
N SER A 355 -59.49 -9.29 -7.80
CA SER A 355 -58.39 -8.34 -8.04
C SER A 355 -57.51 -8.12 -6.80
N PHE A 356 -58.12 -8.06 -5.60
CA PHE A 356 -57.39 -7.97 -4.33
C PHE A 356 -56.61 -9.26 -4.02
N GLN A 357 -57.21 -10.44 -4.26
CA GLN A 357 -56.54 -11.72 -4.01
C GLN A 357 -55.32 -11.94 -4.92
N LEU A 358 -55.40 -11.48 -6.18
CA LEU A 358 -54.30 -11.61 -7.15
C LEU A 358 -52.96 -11.02 -6.65
N HIS A 359 -52.99 -9.95 -5.85
CA HIS A 359 -51.77 -9.36 -5.27
C HIS A 359 -50.99 -10.35 -4.37
N SER A 360 -51.70 -11.17 -3.57
CA SER A 360 -51.07 -12.18 -2.70
C SER A 360 -50.43 -13.32 -3.49
N PHE A 361 -51.08 -13.75 -4.59
CA PHE A 361 -50.51 -14.73 -5.51
C PHE A 361 -49.30 -14.17 -6.26
N LEU A 362 -49.36 -12.93 -6.76
CA LEU A 362 -48.25 -12.24 -7.44
C LEU A 362 -47.00 -12.16 -6.56
N ARG A 363 -47.12 -11.77 -5.28
CA ARG A 363 -45.99 -11.67 -4.35
C ARG A 363 -45.30 -13.02 -4.05
N SER A 364 -45.99 -14.14 -4.29
CA SER A 364 -45.51 -15.51 -3.97
C SER A 364 -45.40 -16.43 -5.18
N ILE A 365 -45.41 -15.87 -6.40
CA ILE A 365 -45.27 -16.67 -7.62
C ILE A 365 -43.79 -16.94 -7.92
N SER A 366 -43.50 -18.20 -8.27
CA SER A 366 -42.24 -18.58 -8.89
C SER A 366 -42.55 -19.57 -10.00
N PHE A 367 -42.00 -19.34 -11.18
CA PHE A 367 -42.20 -20.14 -12.39
C PHE A 367 -40.96 -20.04 -13.28
N ASN A 368 -40.81 -20.98 -14.21
CA ASN A 368 -39.83 -20.85 -15.28
C ASN A 368 -40.55 -20.31 -16.52
N ASN A 369 -39.99 -19.30 -17.17
CA ASN A 369 -40.52 -18.81 -18.44
C ASN A 369 -40.08 -19.71 -19.62
N SER A 370 -40.55 -19.43 -20.83
CA SER A 370 -40.25 -20.26 -22.01
C SER A 370 -38.83 -20.10 -22.58
N ALA A 371 -38.00 -19.20 -22.02
CA ALA A 371 -36.55 -19.19 -22.24
C ALA A 371 -35.79 -20.09 -21.25
N GLY A 372 -36.46 -20.60 -20.21
CA GLY A 372 -35.88 -21.41 -19.14
C GLY A 372 -35.51 -20.63 -17.88
N ASP A 373 -35.72 -19.31 -17.86
CA ASP A 373 -35.34 -18.45 -16.73
C ASP A 373 -36.35 -18.56 -15.59
N ARG A 374 -35.84 -18.74 -14.37
CA ARG A 374 -36.66 -18.78 -13.16
C ARG A 374 -37.02 -17.36 -12.74
N VAL A 375 -38.30 -17.02 -12.87
CA VAL A 375 -38.87 -15.76 -12.40
C VAL A 375 -39.39 -15.96 -10.97
N SER A 376 -39.02 -15.07 -10.05
CA SER A 376 -39.51 -15.05 -8.67
C SER A 376 -39.36 -13.67 -8.03
N PHE A 377 -40.23 -13.38 -7.07
CA PHE A 377 -40.18 -12.17 -6.26
C PHE A 377 -39.65 -12.45 -4.85
N ASP A 378 -38.99 -11.48 -4.23
CA ASP A 378 -38.49 -11.55 -2.85
C ASP A 378 -39.54 -11.12 -1.80
N GLU A 379 -39.12 -10.98 -0.54
CA GLU A 379 -39.99 -10.54 0.55
C GLU A 379 -40.56 -9.13 0.33
N ASN A 380 -39.85 -8.23 -0.35
CA ASN A 380 -40.31 -6.87 -0.67
C ASN A 380 -41.20 -6.82 -1.93
N GLY A 381 -41.26 -7.92 -2.70
CA GLY A 381 -41.97 -8.02 -3.98
C GLY A 381 -41.11 -7.63 -5.19
N GLU A 382 -39.78 -7.69 -5.05
CA GLU A 382 -38.80 -7.30 -6.06
C GLU A 382 -38.38 -8.51 -6.91
N LEU A 383 -38.21 -8.30 -8.22
CA LEU A 383 -37.77 -9.36 -9.13
C LEU A 383 -36.32 -9.75 -8.84
N VAL A 384 -36.09 -10.98 -8.41
CA VAL A 384 -34.73 -11.49 -8.14
C VAL A 384 -34.08 -11.97 -9.44
N SER A 385 -33.51 -11.03 -10.20
CA SER A 385 -32.79 -11.29 -11.45
C SER A 385 -31.32 -10.86 -11.36
N GLY A 386 -30.46 -11.55 -12.11
CA GLY A 386 -29.08 -11.13 -12.35
C GLY A 386 -28.97 -10.03 -13.40
N PHE A 387 -27.77 -9.48 -13.52
CA PHE A 387 -27.39 -8.54 -14.57
C PHE A 387 -26.30 -9.14 -15.45
N ASP A 388 -26.41 -8.99 -16.76
CA ASP A 388 -25.34 -9.28 -17.70
C ASP A 388 -24.48 -8.03 -17.91
N ILE A 389 -23.17 -8.22 -18.06
CA ILE A 389 -22.25 -7.13 -18.40
C ILE A 389 -21.99 -7.21 -19.90
N VAL A 390 -22.44 -6.19 -20.62
CA VAL A 390 -22.41 -6.12 -22.07
C VAL A 390 -21.42 -5.04 -22.51
N ASN A 391 -20.54 -5.38 -23.45
CA ASN A 391 -19.69 -4.45 -24.17
C ASN A 391 -20.32 -4.15 -25.54
N TRP A 392 -20.39 -2.88 -25.91
CA TRP A 392 -20.92 -2.41 -27.19
C TRP A 392 -19.79 -2.28 -28.21
N VAL A 393 -19.89 -3.03 -29.30
CA VAL A 393 -19.00 -2.90 -30.45
C VAL A 393 -19.78 -2.23 -31.56
N LEU A 394 -19.35 -1.04 -31.99
CA LEU A 394 -19.97 -0.30 -33.07
C LEU A 394 -19.13 -0.37 -34.35
N PHE A 395 -19.81 -0.50 -35.48
CA PHE A 395 -19.18 -0.65 -36.78
C PHE A 395 -19.36 0.63 -37.63
N PRO A 396 -18.41 0.97 -38.53
CA PRO A 396 -18.48 2.15 -39.38
C PRO A 396 -19.73 2.26 -40.28
N ASN A 397 -20.47 1.17 -40.46
CA ASN A 397 -21.74 1.10 -41.19
C ASN A 397 -22.98 1.50 -40.33
N LYS A 398 -22.79 2.15 -39.18
CA LYS A 398 -23.83 2.50 -38.19
C LYS A 398 -24.58 1.29 -37.58
N SER A 399 -24.03 0.08 -37.67
CA SER A 399 -24.52 -1.11 -36.93
C SER A 399 -23.77 -1.33 -35.62
N PHE A 400 -24.36 -2.05 -34.67
CA PHE A 400 -23.71 -2.43 -33.41
C PHE A 400 -23.88 -3.92 -33.10
N LEU A 401 -23.02 -4.44 -32.24
CA LEU A 401 -23.11 -5.76 -31.63
C LEU A 401 -22.99 -5.63 -30.10
N ARG A 402 -23.94 -6.25 -29.38
CA ARG A 402 -23.89 -6.40 -27.93
C ARG A 402 -23.17 -7.70 -27.57
N VAL A 403 -21.96 -7.60 -27.02
CA VAL A 403 -21.15 -8.75 -26.60
C VAL A 403 -21.25 -8.92 -25.09
N LYS A 404 -21.82 -10.04 -24.63
CA LYS A 404 -21.78 -10.42 -23.20
C LYS A 404 -20.33 -10.71 -22.81
N VAL A 405 -19.75 -9.85 -21.96
CA VAL A 405 -18.39 -9.97 -21.44
C VAL A 405 -18.37 -10.45 -19.99
N GLY A 406 -19.49 -10.44 -19.29
CA GLY A 406 -19.59 -10.86 -17.90
C GLY A 406 -21.01 -11.02 -17.41
N GLY A 407 -21.15 -11.27 -16.11
CA GLY A 407 -22.44 -11.38 -15.43
C GLY A 407 -22.30 -11.24 -13.91
N MET A 408 -23.38 -10.76 -13.30
CA MET A 408 -23.53 -10.56 -11.87
C MET A 408 -24.82 -11.25 -11.40
N ASP A 409 -24.68 -12.28 -10.58
CA ASP A 409 -25.81 -13.01 -10.00
C ASP A 409 -25.90 -12.74 -8.48
N PRO A 410 -26.96 -12.08 -7.99
CA PRO A 410 -27.13 -11.82 -6.56
C PRO A 410 -27.32 -13.10 -5.72
N GLN A 411 -27.82 -14.20 -6.32
CA GLN A 411 -28.06 -15.50 -5.66
C GLN A 411 -26.82 -16.42 -5.63
N ALA A 412 -25.78 -16.15 -6.42
CA ALA A 412 -24.59 -16.99 -6.51
C ALA A 412 -23.72 -17.01 -5.22
N LEU A 413 -22.81 -17.96 -5.13
CA LEU A 413 -21.77 -18.02 -4.08
C LEU A 413 -20.89 -16.75 -4.13
N PRO A 414 -20.34 -16.25 -3.00
CA PRO A 414 -19.60 -14.97 -2.94
C PRO A 414 -18.56 -14.78 -4.04
N ASP A 415 -17.76 -15.80 -4.33
CA ASP A 415 -16.67 -15.78 -5.33
C ASP A 415 -17.17 -15.90 -6.79
N GLN A 416 -18.47 -16.15 -6.99
CA GLN A 416 -19.14 -16.30 -8.28
C GLN A 416 -20.21 -15.22 -8.53
N LYS A 417 -20.44 -14.30 -7.58
CA LYS A 417 -21.42 -13.22 -7.70
C LYS A 417 -21.13 -12.23 -8.81
N PHE A 418 -19.88 -12.14 -9.27
CA PHE A 418 -19.43 -11.23 -10.30
C PHE A 418 -18.37 -11.91 -11.15
N THR A 419 -18.56 -11.91 -12.47
CA THR A 419 -17.67 -12.56 -13.45
C THR A 419 -17.46 -11.63 -14.64
N VAL A 420 -16.22 -11.50 -15.11
CA VAL A 420 -15.83 -10.74 -16.31
C VAL A 420 -14.76 -11.53 -17.04
N ASN A 421 -14.89 -11.67 -18.36
CA ASN A 421 -13.88 -12.26 -19.22
C ASN A 421 -12.81 -11.23 -19.57
N GLU A 422 -11.55 -11.57 -19.33
CA GLU A 422 -10.42 -10.65 -19.51
C GLU A 422 -10.25 -10.22 -20.97
N LYS A 423 -10.42 -8.91 -21.21
CA LYS A 423 -9.82 -8.20 -22.35
C LYS A 423 -9.13 -6.96 -21.82
N VAL A 424 -7.91 -6.72 -22.29
CA VAL A 424 -7.09 -5.58 -21.87
C VAL A 424 -7.74 -4.28 -22.36
N LEU A 425 -8.02 -3.38 -21.43
CA LEU A 425 -8.50 -2.02 -21.67
C LEU A 425 -7.52 -1.02 -20.99
N PRO A 426 -7.58 0.29 -21.31
CA PRO A 426 -6.63 1.27 -20.78
C PRO A 426 -6.82 1.48 -19.28
N LEU A 427 -5.75 1.87 -18.59
CA LEU A 427 -5.74 2.17 -17.16
C LEU A 427 -6.17 3.62 -16.91
N ALA A 428 -7.28 3.83 -16.20
CA ALA A 428 -7.72 5.15 -15.74
C ALA A 428 -7.25 5.43 -14.30
N ARG A 429 -6.21 6.26 -14.17
CA ARG A 429 -5.54 6.60 -12.89
C ARG A 429 -5.05 8.05 -12.92
N CYS A 430 -5.08 8.74 -11.78
CA CYS A 430 -4.70 10.15 -11.68
C CYS A 430 -3.18 10.42 -11.78
N ASN A 431 -2.34 9.46 -11.39
CA ASN A 431 -0.88 9.54 -11.47
C ASN A 431 -0.30 8.13 -11.63
N ASP A 432 0.94 8.04 -12.10
CA ASP A 432 1.76 6.82 -12.02
C ASP A 432 2.08 6.42 -10.57
N HIS A 433 2.45 5.15 -10.39
CA HIS A 433 2.91 4.63 -9.09
C HIS A 433 4.21 5.29 -8.64
N CYS A 434 4.31 5.59 -7.34
CA CYS A 434 5.58 5.92 -6.72
C CYS A 434 6.46 4.69 -6.59
N HIS A 435 7.64 4.72 -7.22
CA HIS A 435 8.65 3.67 -7.11
C HIS A 435 9.29 3.60 -5.71
N PRO A 436 9.98 2.49 -5.37
CA PRO A 436 10.74 2.37 -4.12
C PRO A 436 11.77 3.52 -3.99
N GLY A 437 12.04 3.95 -2.76
CA GLY A 437 12.78 5.18 -2.47
C GLY A 437 11.94 6.45 -2.38
N TYR A 438 10.67 6.41 -2.80
CA TYR A 438 9.73 7.52 -2.73
C TYR A 438 8.52 7.16 -1.84
N SER A 439 7.91 8.18 -1.24
CA SER A 439 6.63 8.10 -0.53
C SER A 439 5.59 9.04 -1.13
N ARG A 440 4.33 8.60 -1.10
CA ARG A 440 3.18 9.41 -1.55
C ARG A 440 3.02 10.65 -0.69
N LYS A 441 2.83 11.80 -1.34
CA LYS A 441 2.44 13.05 -0.69
C LYS A 441 1.17 13.57 -1.34
N LYS A 442 0.10 13.72 -0.56
CA LYS A 442 -1.18 14.26 -1.04
C LYS A 442 -0.99 15.64 -1.70
N LYS A 443 -1.57 15.83 -2.88
CA LYS A 443 -1.71 17.15 -3.52
C LYS A 443 -2.76 17.98 -2.77
N GLU A 444 -2.42 19.20 -2.36
CA GLU A 444 -3.38 20.10 -1.72
C GLU A 444 -4.37 20.63 -2.76
N GLY A 445 -5.66 20.58 -2.44
CA GLY A 445 -6.77 20.88 -3.37
C GLY A 445 -7.37 19.65 -4.07
N GLU A 446 -6.59 18.57 -4.24
CA GLU A 446 -7.00 17.40 -5.02
C GLU A 446 -7.60 16.24 -4.17
N PRO A 447 -8.31 15.28 -4.81
CA PRO A 447 -8.73 14.02 -4.18
C PRO A 447 -7.56 13.16 -3.67
N PHE A 448 -7.82 12.28 -2.70
CA PHE A 448 -6.76 11.56 -1.95
C PHE A 448 -5.91 10.60 -2.79
N CYS A 449 -6.45 10.07 -3.89
CA CYS A 449 -5.74 9.25 -4.88
C CYS A 449 -4.78 10.05 -5.77
N CYS A 450 -4.84 11.38 -5.73
CA CYS A 450 -3.95 12.26 -6.47
C CYS A 450 -2.82 12.72 -5.54
N TYR A 451 -1.62 12.24 -5.82
CA TYR A 451 -0.44 12.44 -4.98
C TYR A 451 0.80 12.68 -5.83
N ASP A 452 1.79 13.34 -5.25
CA ASP A 452 3.14 13.43 -5.78
C ASP A 452 4.05 12.40 -5.11
N CYS A 453 5.02 11.90 -5.86
CA CYS A 453 6.06 11.02 -5.34
C CYS A 453 7.23 11.83 -4.79
N THR A 454 7.37 11.84 -3.46
CA THR A 454 8.45 12.58 -2.79
C THR A 454 9.57 11.64 -2.33
N PRO A 455 10.86 11.97 -2.55
CA PRO A 455 11.95 11.10 -2.15
C PRO A 455 12.04 10.99 -0.63
N CYS A 456 12.36 9.80 -0.11
CA CYS A 456 12.41 9.56 1.33
C CYS A 456 13.43 10.46 2.06
N PRO A 457 13.19 10.83 3.34
CA PRO A 457 14.17 11.51 4.17
C PRO A 457 15.43 10.67 4.41
N ASP A 458 16.54 11.30 4.77
CA ASP A 458 17.79 10.58 5.06
C ASP A 458 17.65 9.63 6.26
N GLY A 459 18.19 8.42 6.12
CA GLY A 459 18.06 7.34 7.10
C GLY A 459 16.73 6.57 7.06
N LYS A 460 15.79 6.99 6.21
CA LYS A 460 14.52 6.28 5.96
C LYS A 460 14.48 5.68 4.56
N ILE A 461 13.65 4.65 4.38
CA ILE A 461 13.46 3.95 3.10
C ILE A 461 11.98 3.68 2.79
N SER A 462 11.73 3.32 1.53
CA SER A 462 10.45 2.82 1.00
C SER A 462 10.76 1.63 0.09
N GLU A 463 10.38 0.41 0.49
CA GLU A 463 10.72 -0.84 -0.22
C GLU A 463 9.67 -1.22 -1.28
N GLN A 464 8.45 -0.70 -1.15
CA GLN A 464 7.29 -1.06 -1.98
C GLN A 464 6.83 0.15 -2.80
N ASN A 465 6.14 -0.12 -3.91
CA ASN A 465 5.45 0.93 -4.64
C ASN A 465 4.36 1.55 -3.75
N ASP A 466 4.10 2.85 -3.93
CA ASP A 466 2.99 3.58 -3.31
C ASP A 466 2.93 3.57 -1.76
N MET A 467 4.08 3.45 -1.07
CA MET A 467 4.10 3.62 0.39
C MET A 467 3.74 5.06 0.80
N ASP A 468 2.84 5.21 1.78
CA ASP A 468 2.45 6.52 2.32
C ASP A 468 3.53 7.16 3.18
N ASN A 469 4.36 6.36 3.86
CA ASN A 469 5.37 6.84 4.78
C ASN A 469 6.64 6.00 4.69
N CYS A 470 7.79 6.66 4.54
CA CYS A 470 9.09 6.01 4.66
C CYS A 470 9.37 5.63 6.13
N PHE A 471 9.93 4.44 6.34
CA PHE A 471 10.27 3.92 7.66
C PHE A 471 11.79 3.92 7.90
N GLN A 472 12.22 3.86 9.16
CA GLN A 472 13.63 3.86 9.55
C GLN A 472 14.23 2.45 9.42
N CYS A 473 15.47 2.33 8.92
CA CYS A 473 16.14 1.02 8.87
C CYS A 473 16.32 0.39 10.28
N PRO A 474 16.29 -0.95 10.40
CA PRO A 474 16.58 -1.67 11.64
C PRO A 474 18.00 -1.40 12.18
N GLU A 475 18.21 -1.67 13.47
CA GLU A 475 19.53 -1.54 14.10
C GLU A 475 20.60 -2.39 13.41
N GLY A 476 21.79 -1.83 13.23
CA GLY A 476 22.89 -2.45 12.48
C GLY A 476 22.80 -2.33 10.96
N GLN A 477 21.75 -1.70 10.42
CA GLN A 477 21.61 -1.41 8.99
C GLN A 477 21.55 0.10 8.72
N PHE A 478 21.68 0.51 7.45
CA PHE A 478 21.58 1.88 6.99
C PHE A 478 20.88 1.97 5.61
N SER A 479 20.25 3.10 5.34
CA SER A 479 19.57 3.37 4.05
C SER A 479 20.59 3.46 2.91
N ASN A 480 20.34 2.77 1.79
CA ASN A 480 21.17 2.91 0.59
C ASN A 480 20.93 4.26 -0.11
N LYS A 481 21.73 4.57 -1.14
CA LYS A 481 21.65 5.86 -1.86
C LYS A 481 20.29 6.12 -2.53
N ASN A 482 19.63 5.07 -3.00
CA ASN A 482 18.31 5.15 -3.64
C ASN A 482 17.16 5.21 -2.62
N LYS A 483 17.43 4.93 -1.34
CA LYS A 483 16.46 4.82 -0.25
C LYS A 483 15.41 3.73 -0.46
N ASP A 484 15.75 2.72 -1.26
CA ASP A 484 14.88 1.58 -1.60
C ASP A 484 15.15 0.35 -0.72
N ASN A 485 16.32 0.26 -0.06
CA ASN A 485 16.74 -0.91 0.73
C ASN A 485 17.63 -0.53 1.91
N CYS A 486 17.58 -1.34 2.98
CA CYS A 486 18.51 -1.29 4.10
C CYS A 486 19.72 -2.20 3.87
N LEU A 487 20.93 -1.66 4.00
CA LEU A 487 22.21 -2.38 3.86
C LEU A 487 22.85 -2.61 5.24
N PRO A 488 23.54 -3.74 5.47
CA PRO A 488 24.23 -3.98 6.73
C PRO A 488 25.46 -3.07 6.87
N LYS A 489 25.65 -2.49 8.06
CA LYS A 489 26.86 -1.70 8.39
C LYS A 489 28.10 -2.60 8.52
N THR A 490 29.27 -2.10 8.14
CA THR A 490 30.54 -2.84 8.21
C THR A 490 31.22 -2.69 9.58
N LEU A 491 31.96 -3.71 10.04
CA LEU A 491 32.68 -3.66 11.32
C LEU A 491 34.02 -2.92 11.20
N ASN A 492 34.22 -1.88 12.01
CA ASN A 492 35.48 -1.14 12.10
C ASN A 492 36.24 -1.48 13.41
N PHE A 493 37.40 -2.12 13.27
CA PHE A 493 38.35 -2.43 14.35
C PHE A 493 39.79 -2.49 13.82
N LEU A 494 40.80 -2.42 14.70
CA LEU A 494 42.21 -2.47 14.30
C LEU A 494 42.65 -3.91 13.97
N SER A 495 42.39 -4.34 12.74
CA SER A 495 42.72 -5.70 12.27
C SER A 495 44.21 -5.90 11.95
N PHE A 496 44.71 -7.11 12.19
CA PHE A 496 46.02 -7.57 11.71
C PHE A 496 46.14 -7.61 10.18
N SER A 497 45.03 -7.57 9.44
CA SER A 497 45.01 -7.56 7.97
C SER A 497 45.20 -6.17 7.35
N GLU A 498 45.10 -5.10 8.13
CA GLU A 498 45.25 -3.73 7.63
C GLU A 498 46.70 -3.24 7.74
N LEU A 499 47.10 -2.33 6.84
CA LEU A 499 48.46 -1.75 6.80
C LEU A 499 48.90 -1.13 8.14
N LEU A 500 47.98 -0.49 8.86
CA LEU A 500 48.24 0.10 10.18
C LEU A 500 48.46 -0.98 11.25
N GLY A 501 47.68 -2.07 11.22
CA GLY A 501 47.83 -3.18 12.15
C GLY A 501 49.11 -3.99 11.90
N THR A 502 49.43 -4.30 10.64
CA THR A 502 50.66 -5.03 10.27
C THR A 502 51.92 -4.25 10.64
N THR A 503 51.95 -2.94 10.40
CA THR A 503 53.13 -2.11 10.72
C THR A 503 53.35 -1.97 12.22
N LEU A 504 52.28 -1.76 13.00
CA LEU A 504 52.38 -1.74 14.48
C LEU A 504 52.85 -3.08 15.04
N ALA A 505 52.30 -4.20 14.55
CA ALA A 505 52.72 -5.55 14.97
C ALA A 505 54.21 -5.81 14.69
N PHE A 506 54.73 -5.36 13.53
CA PHE A 506 56.16 -5.45 13.22
C PHE A 506 57.02 -4.68 14.22
N PHE A 507 56.69 -3.42 14.52
CA PHE A 507 57.45 -2.62 15.48
C PHE A 507 57.41 -3.18 16.91
N ILE A 508 56.28 -3.78 17.32
CA ILE A 508 56.15 -4.49 18.60
C ILE A 508 57.13 -5.67 18.68
N LEU A 509 57.10 -6.57 17.69
CA LEU A 509 57.95 -7.77 17.67
C LEU A 509 59.44 -7.41 17.57
N PHE A 510 59.79 -6.41 16.75
CA PHE A 510 61.16 -5.93 16.60
C PHE A 510 61.70 -5.32 17.90
N SER A 511 60.92 -4.48 18.58
CA SER A 511 61.33 -3.85 19.85
C SER A 511 61.42 -4.87 21.00
N SER A 512 60.52 -5.86 21.01
CA SER A 512 60.58 -7.02 21.91
C SER A 512 61.86 -7.83 21.72
N LEU A 513 62.22 -8.15 20.46
CA LEU A 513 63.45 -8.87 20.11
C LEU A 513 64.72 -8.11 20.55
N ILE A 514 64.79 -6.79 20.33
CA ILE A 514 65.89 -5.95 20.80
C ILE A 514 65.98 -6.00 22.33
N THR A 515 64.86 -5.91 23.04
CA THR A 515 64.83 -5.93 24.51
C THR A 515 65.30 -7.28 25.05
N ALA A 516 64.86 -8.39 24.44
CA ALA A 516 65.32 -9.74 24.77
C ALA A 516 66.83 -9.92 24.51
N ALA A 517 67.37 -9.37 23.42
CA ALA A 517 68.79 -9.38 23.13
C ALA A 517 69.60 -8.59 24.18
N VAL A 518 69.14 -7.39 24.58
CA VAL A 518 69.74 -6.60 25.66
C VAL A 518 69.71 -7.36 26.99
N LEU A 519 68.60 -7.98 27.35
CA LEU A 519 68.50 -8.83 28.54
C LEU A 519 69.51 -9.99 28.50
N GLY A 520 69.63 -10.68 27.36
CA GLY A 520 70.62 -11.73 27.13
C GLY A 520 72.07 -11.24 27.30
N ILE A 521 72.40 -10.04 26.78
CA ILE A 521 73.72 -9.42 26.95
C ILE A 521 74.02 -9.16 28.43
N PHE A 522 73.06 -8.64 29.21
CA PHE A 522 73.21 -8.36 30.64
C PHE A 522 73.28 -9.64 31.50
N ILE A 523 72.61 -10.72 31.11
CA ILE A 523 72.71 -12.04 31.77
C ILE A 523 74.06 -12.69 31.46
N LYS A 524 74.50 -12.71 30.20
CA LYS A 524 75.80 -13.27 29.80
C LYS A 524 76.97 -12.54 30.49
N ASN A 525 76.90 -11.22 30.58
CA ASN A 525 77.92 -10.38 31.20
C ASN A 525 77.66 -10.10 32.70
N LYS A 526 76.87 -10.95 33.39
CA LYS A 526 76.44 -10.72 34.77
C LYS A 526 77.56 -10.33 35.73
N ASP A 527 78.76 -10.89 35.57
CA ASP A 527 79.89 -10.73 36.49
C ASP A 527 80.79 -9.52 36.25
N THR A 528 80.54 -8.79 35.16
CA THR A 528 81.23 -7.52 34.85
C THR A 528 80.92 -6.44 35.91
N PRO A 529 81.88 -5.55 36.21
CA PRO A 529 81.70 -4.54 37.25
C PRO A 529 80.61 -3.52 36.90
N ILE A 530 80.38 -3.21 35.62
CA ILE A 530 79.26 -2.35 35.19
C ILE A 530 77.91 -2.95 35.61
N VAL A 531 77.69 -4.26 35.38
CA VAL A 531 76.42 -4.93 35.73
C VAL A 531 76.28 -5.13 37.24
N LYS A 532 77.39 -5.39 37.96
CA LYS A 532 77.40 -5.46 39.44
C LYS A 532 77.09 -4.12 40.10
N ALA A 533 77.64 -3.01 39.60
CA ALA A 533 77.40 -1.66 40.13
C ALA A 533 75.94 -1.19 39.92
N ASN A 534 75.24 -1.71 38.91
CA ASN A 534 73.91 -1.28 38.49
C ASN A 534 72.74 -2.07 39.12
N ASN A 535 72.95 -2.68 40.29
CA ASN A 535 71.97 -3.49 41.03
C ASN A 535 71.20 -4.49 40.14
N ARG A 536 71.81 -5.67 39.93
CA ARG A 536 71.34 -6.75 39.03
C ARG A 536 69.81 -6.96 39.03
N GLU A 537 69.18 -7.04 40.20
CA GLU A 537 67.73 -7.30 40.28
C GLU A 537 66.90 -6.19 39.62
N LEU A 538 67.16 -4.92 39.95
CA LEU A 538 66.41 -3.79 39.36
C LEU A 538 66.61 -3.71 37.85
N THR A 539 67.83 -4.02 37.39
CA THR A 539 68.16 -4.03 35.97
C THR A 539 67.43 -5.17 35.23
N TYR A 540 67.36 -6.37 35.80
CA TYR A 540 66.61 -7.49 35.21
C TYR A 540 65.10 -7.26 35.28
N SER A 541 64.55 -6.82 36.42
CA SER A 541 63.13 -6.49 36.55
C SER A 541 62.71 -5.39 35.58
N LEU A 542 63.51 -4.34 35.38
CA LEU A 542 63.21 -3.29 34.41
C LEU A 542 63.22 -3.83 32.97
N LEU A 543 64.21 -4.64 32.58
CA LEU A 543 64.28 -5.20 31.23
C LEU A 543 63.17 -6.23 30.95
N ILE A 544 62.81 -7.05 31.93
CA ILE A 544 61.66 -7.98 31.83
C ILE A 544 60.35 -7.18 31.75
N SER A 545 60.21 -6.13 32.56
CA SER A 545 59.02 -5.26 32.50
C SER A 545 58.90 -4.56 31.15
N LEU A 546 60.00 -4.05 30.58
CA LEU A 546 60.00 -3.43 29.24
C LEU A 546 59.70 -4.45 28.13
N LEU A 547 60.20 -5.68 28.22
CA LEU A 547 59.87 -6.76 27.30
C LEU A 547 58.36 -7.05 27.33
N LEU A 548 57.77 -7.11 28.52
CA LEU A 548 56.33 -7.28 28.72
C LEU A 548 55.53 -6.04 28.28
N CYS A 549 56.06 -4.81 28.40
CA CYS A 549 55.43 -3.59 27.85
C CYS A 549 55.30 -3.67 26.33
N PHE A 550 56.32 -4.14 25.62
CA PHE A 550 56.23 -4.32 24.17
C PHE A 550 55.22 -5.42 23.81
N LEU A 551 55.28 -6.57 24.49
CA LEU A 551 54.36 -7.69 24.22
C LEU A 551 52.89 -7.38 24.59
N CYS A 552 52.61 -6.57 25.61
CA CYS A 552 51.23 -6.25 26.00
C CYS A 552 50.49 -5.41 24.94
N SER A 553 51.20 -4.68 24.08
CA SER A 553 50.60 -3.99 22.92
C SER A 553 49.90 -4.95 21.94
N LEU A 554 50.26 -6.24 21.90
CA LEU A 554 49.55 -7.22 21.08
C LEU A 554 48.10 -7.46 21.55
N LEU A 555 47.78 -7.20 22.82
CA LEU A 555 46.42 -7.31 23.37
C LEU A 555 45.46 -6.23 22.84
N PHE A 556 46.01 -5.18 22.20
CA PHE A 556 45.26 -4.08 21.60
C PHE A 556 44.96 -4.33 20.10
N LEU A 557 45.55 -5.37 19.49
CA LEU A 557 45.41 -5.69 18.07
C LEU A 557 44.42 -6.85 17.84
N GLY A 558 43.64 -6.76 16.75
CA GLY A 558 42.67 -7.77 16.36
C GLY A 558 41.25 -7.51 16.88
N ARG A 559 40.39 -8.53 16.79
CA ARG A 559 38.98 -8.42 17.18
C ARG A 559 38.85 -8.43 18.71
N PRO A 560 38.22 -7.42 19.33
CA PRO A 560 38.03 -7.40 20.77
C PRO A 560 37.09 -8.52 21.23
N ASN A 561 37.62 -9.40 22.08
CA ASN A 561 36.92 -10.45 22.79
C ASN A 561 36.85 -10.11 24.29
N ILE A 562 36.00 -10.80 25.04
CA ILE A 562 35.84 -10.60 26.50
C ILE A 562 37.21 -10.66 27.22
N VAL A 563 38.02 -11.69 26.94
CA VAL A 563 39.35 -11.88 27.54
C VAL A 563 40.33 -10.76 27.18
N THR A 564 40.33 -10.28 25.94
CA THR A 564 41.24 -9.19 25.54
C THR A 564 40.81 -7.87 26.18
N CYS A 565 39.51 -7.58 26.29
CA CYS A 565 39.03 -6.37 26.96
C CYS A 565 39.43 -6.34 28.45
N TYR A 566 39.33 -7.46 29.16
CA TYR A 566 39.78 -7.54 30.57
C TYR A 566 41.30 -7.32 30.72
N LEU A 567 42.11 -7.91 29.84
CA LEU A 567 43.57 -7.89 29.97
C LEU A 567 44.24 -6.62 29.41
N ARG A 568 43.66 -5.98 28.38
CA ARG A 568 44.26 -4.86 27.63
C ARG A 568 44.77 -3.74 28.54
N GLN A 569 43.86 -3.07 29.24
CA GLN A 569 44.20 -1.92 30.09
C GLN A 569 44.83 -2.33 31.43
N THR A 570 44.47 -3.50 31.96
CA THR A 570 44.97 -3.95 33.28
C THR A 570 46.40 -4.45 33.21
N ALA A 571 46.77 -5.20 32.16
CA ALA A 571 48.15 -5.61 31.91
C ALA A 571 49.02 -4.39 31.63
N PHE A 572 48.59 -3.47 30.76
CA PHE A 572 49.25 -2.19 30.53
C PHE A 572 49.51 -1.46 31.86
N GLY A 573 48.45 -1.26 32.66
CA GLY A 573 48.51 -0.54 33.93
C GLY A 573 49.50 -1.13 34.94
N ILE A 574 49.48 -2.45 35.12
CA ILE A 574 50.34 -3.16 36.08
C ILE A 574 51.80 -3.18 35.59
N ILE A 575 52.04 -3.55 34.33
CA ILE A 575 53.40 -3.70 33.79
C ILE A 575 54.12 -2.34 33.73
N PHE A 576 53.43 -1.26 33.34
CA PHE A 576 54.04 0.08 33.37
C PHE A 576 54.34 0.57 34.79
N SER A 577 53.48 0.24 35.77
CA SER A 577 53.76 0.56 37.17
C SER A 577 55.03 -0.14 37.68
N VAL A 578 55.25 -1.42 37.32
CA VAL A 578 56.50 -2.15 37.63
C VAL A 578 57.72 -1.48 36.98
N ALA A 579 57.65 -1.10 35.70
CA ALA A 579 58.74 -0.44 34.99
C ALA A 579 59.12 0.91 35.62
N VAL A 580 58.14 1.78 35.85
CA VAL A 580 58.35 3.10 36.47
C VAL A 580 58.82 2.96 37.92
N SER A 581 58.28 2.00 38.68
CA SER A 581 58.72 1.70 40.05
C SER A 581 60.17 1.21 40.11
N CYS A 582 60.63 0.44 39.12
CA CYS A 582 62.05 0.05 39.01
C CYS A 582 62.95 1.28 38.83
N ILE A 583 62.52 2.27 38.03
CA ILE A 583 63.27 3.51 37.81
C ILE A 583 63.26 4.38 39.07
N LEU A 584 62.12 4.51 39.76
CA LEU A 584 62.01 5.22 41.03
C LEU A 584 62.89 4.61 42.12
N ALA A 585 62.83 3.29 42.30
CA ALA A 585 63.69 2.57 43.23
C ALA A 585 65.18 2.81 42.89
N LYS A 586 65.52 2.80 41.60
CA LYS A 586 66.87 3.06 41.13
C LYS A 586 67.35 4.48 41.40
N THR A 587 66.58 5.51 41.04
CA THR A 587 66.96 6.92 41.29
C THR A 587 67.08 7.21 42.77
N ILE A 588 66.17 6.69 43.60
CA ILE A 588 66.27 6.74 45.06
C ILE A 588 67.57 6.09 45.56
N THR A 589 67.94 4.89 45.08
CA THR A 589 69.22 4.28 45.50
C THR A 589 70.45 5.09 45.09
N VAL A 590 70.43 5.74 43.91
CA VAL A 590 71.53 6.63 43.47
C VAL A 590 71.62 7.85 44.39
N VAL A 591 70.51 8.58 44.60
CA VAL A 591 70.49 9.78 45.46
C VAL A 591 70.92 9.43 46.89
N LEU A 592 70.42 8.33 47.46
CA LEU A 592 70.77 7.91 48.81
C LEU A 592 72.23 7.47 48.96
N ALA A 593 72.85 6.90 47.93
CA ALA A 593 74.27 6.55 47.96
C ALA A 593 75.15 7.81 48.13
N PHE A 594 74.82 8.91 47.47
CA PHE A 594 75.54 10.19 47.60
C PHE A 594 75.16 11.00 48.85
N VAL A 595 73.96 10.83 49.40
CA VAL A 595 73.56 11.51 50.66
C VAL A 595 74.13 10.78 51.89
N ALA A 596 74.29 9.46 51.84
CA ALA A 596 74.78 8.65 52.95
C ALA A 596 76.31 8.68 53.16
N THR A 597 77.08 9.28 52.25
CA THR A 597 78.52 9.53 52.43
C THR A 597 78.81 10.74 53.32
N LYS A 598 77.82 11.58 53.63
CA LYS A 598 77.96 12.66 54.64
C LYS A 598 78.03 12.06 56.05
N PRO A 599 79.05 12.39 56.86
CA PRO A 599 79.18 11.86 58.23
C PRO A 599 78.00 12.30 59.10
N GLY A 600 77.50 11.38 59.95
CA GLY A 600 76.37 11.61 60.87
C GLY A 600 74.98 11.20 60.37
N SER A 601 74.83 10.79 59.10
CA SER A 601 73.51 10.46 58.53
C SER A 601 72.88 9.17 59.10
N ARG A 602 71.69 9.28 59.73
CA ARG A 602 70.85 8.13 60.15
C ARG A 602 70.43 7.24 58.96
N MET A 603 70.42 7.78 57.74
CA MET A 603 69.95 7.09 56.53
C MET A 603 70.87 5.94 56.10
N ARG A 604 72.13 5.92 56.57
CA ARG A 604 73.12 4.88 56.23
C ARG A 604 72.67 3.45 56.58
N LYS A 605 71.75 3.27 57.55
CA LYS A 605 71.14 1.97 57.89
C LYS A 605 70.12 1.45 56.85
N TRP A 606 69.60 2.31 55.98
CA TRP A 606 68.54 1.99 55.01
C TRP A 606 69.03 1.89 53.56
N VAL A 607 70.30 2.23 53.29
CA VAL A 607 70.88 2.14 51.94
C VAL A 607 71.12 0.68 51.56
N GLY A 608 70.42 0.19 50.52
CA GLY A 608 70.73 -1.12 49.92
C GLY A 608 69.55 -1.81 49.23
N LYS A 609 69.75 -3.10 48.93
CA LYS A 609 68.82 -3.96 48.18
C LYS A 609 67.41 -4.01 48.79
N ARG A 610 67.29 -4.00 50.13
CA ARG A 610 65.99 -4.05 50.83
C ARG A 610 65.08 -2.87 50.47
N LEU A 611 65.57 -1.63 50.57
CA LEU A 611 64.79 -0.43 50.27
C LEU A 611 64.31 -0.43 48.81
N ALA A 612 65.18 -0.77 47.86
CA ALA A 612 64.82 -0.85 46.45
C ALA A 612 63.70 -1.86 46.18
N SER A 613 63.77 -3.04 46.79
CA SER A 613 62.72 -4.07 46.71
C SER A 613 61.41 -3.61 47.38
N SER A 614 61.48 -2.90 48.52
CA SER A 614 60.29 -2.35 49.19
C SER A 614 59.59 -1.27 48.36
N VAL A 615 60.34 -0.36 47.71
CA VAL A 615 59.77 0.64 46.80
C VAL A 615 59.12 -0.04 45.60
N LEU A 616 59.81 -1.00 44.97
CA LEU A 616 59.29 -1.74 43.82
C LEU A 616 57.97 -2.44 44.14
N LEU A 617 57.95 -3.25 45.20
CA LEU A 617 56.76 -4.02 45.60
C LEU A 617 55.63 -3.13 46.09
N GLY A 618 55.93 -2.07 46.86
CA GLY A 618 54.92 -1.16 47.40
C GLY A 618 54.15 -0.44 46.30
N CYS A 619 54.87 0.20 45.36
CA CYS A 619 54.25 0.94 44.26
C CYS A 619 53.50 0.03 43.26
N SER A 620 54.05 -1.16 42.93
CA SER A 620 53.34 -2.09 42.05
C SER A 620 52.10 -2.70 42.69
N THR A 621 52.12 -2.98 44.00
CA THR A 621 50.97 -3.57 44.73
C THR A 621 49.79 -2.60 44.77
N ILE A 622 50.02 -1.30 44.96
CA ILE A 622 48.94 -0.30 44.93
C ILE A 622 48.22 -0.33 43.57
N GLN A 623 48.97 -0.34 42.45
CA GLN A 623 48.35 -0.40 41.13
C GLN A 623 47.61 -1.73 40.88
N ALA A 624 48.15 -2.85 41.37
CA ALA A 624 47.47 -4.14 41.29
C ALA A 624 46.14 -4.16 42.04
N ILE A 625 46.06 -3.51 43.22
CA ILE A 625 44.81 -3.36 43.98
C ILE A 625 43.79 -2.52 43.20
N ILE A 626 44.20 -1.39 42.62
CA ILE A 626 43.32 -0.53 41.80
C ILE A 626 42.76 -1.33 40.60
N CYS A 627 43.61 -2.08 39.89
CA CYS A 627 43.18 -2.91 38.76
C CYS A 627 42.25 -4.06 39.20
N ALA A 628 42.50 -4.69 40.35
CA ALA A 628 41.65 -5.74 40.89
C ALA A 628 40.25 -5.21 41.28
N VAL A 629 40.19 -4.04 41.93
CA VAL A 629 38.91 -3.37 42.24
C VAL A 629 38.15 -3.05 40.96
N TRP A 630 38.82 -2.57 39.92
CA TRP A 630 38.19 -2.29 38.62
C TRP A 630 37.59 -3.54 37.97
N LEU A 631 38.34 -4.63 37.88
CA LEU A 631 37.85 -5.90 37.33
C LEU A 631 36.70 -6.51 38.16
N CYS A 632 36.70 -6.35 39.48
CA CYS A 632 35.65 -6.89 40.34
C CYS A 632 34.36 -6.06 40.36
N THR A 633 34.42 -4.75 40.06
CA THR A 633 33.27 -3.83 40.19
C THR A 633 32.64 -3.43 38.85
N ALA A 634 33.46 -3.16 37.83
CA ALA A 634 33.02 -2.69 36.53
C ALA A 634 34.02 -3.13 35.43
N PRO A 635 34.13 -4.44 35.15
CA PRO A 635 35.12 -4.96 34.21
C PRO A 635 34.84 -4.49 32.76
N PRO A 636 35.89 -4.18 31.97
CA PRO A 636 35.73 -3.75 30.58
C PRO A 636 35.09 -4.83 29.68
N PHE A 637 34.15 -4.47 28.83
CA PHE A 637 33.38 -5.42 28.00
C PHE A 637 33.35 -5.02 26.51
N PRO A 638 33.26 -5.97 25.57
CA PRO A 638 33.13 -5.66 24.15
C PRO A 638 31.76 -5.00 23.88
N HIS A 639 31.78 -3.88 23.16
CA HIS A 639 30.60 -3.07 22.84
C HIS A 639 30.55 -2.75 21.34
N PHE A 640 29.34 -2.74 20.78
CA PHE A 640 29.05 -2.43 19.38
C PHE A 640 28.49 -1.02 19.31
N ASN A 641 29.32 -0.05 18.96
CA ASN A 641 28.92 1.35 18.87
C ASN A 641 28.33 1.63 17.48
N MET A 642 26.99 1.50 17.39
CA MET A 642 26.23 1.56 16.14
C MET A 642 25.82 2.98 15.71
N HIS A 643 25.97 3.98 16.59
CA HIS A 643 25.46 5.34 16.37
C HIS A 643 26.54 6.36 15.98
N SER A 644 27.83 6.07 16.22
CA SER A 644 28.91 7.03 15.99
C SER A 644 29.28 7.23 14.52
N LEU A 645 28.94 6.28 13.64
CA LEU A 645 29.19 6.34 12.20
C LEU A 645 27.96 5.80 11.43
N THR A 646 27.67 6.41 10.28
CA THR A 646 26.48 6.10 9.48
C THR A 646 26.59 4.72 8.80
N GLU A 647 27.75 4.42 8.22
CA GLU A 647 28.00 3.22 7.41
C GLU A 647 28.75 2.11 8.17
N GLU A 648 29.39 2.44 9.29
CA GLU A 648 30.26 1.55 10.06
C GLU A 648 29.75 1.34 11.50
N ILE A 649 30.00 0.15 12.05
CA ILE A 649 29.86 -0.18 13.48
C ILE A 649 31.26 -0.22 14.07
N ILE A 650 31.55 0.67 15.02
CA ILE A 650 32.81 0.63 15.75
C ILE A 650 32.73 -0.51 16.77
N LEU A 651 33.67 -1.44 16.70
CA LEU A 651 33.77 -2.57 17.62
C LEU A 651 34.89 -2.27 18.63
N GLU A 652 34.49 -1.90 19.85
CA GLU A 652 35.39 -1.38 20.89
C GLU A 652 35.25 -2.15 22.22
N CYS A 653 36.25 -2.03 23.09
CA CYS A 653 36.12 -2.47 24.49
C CYS A 653 35.68 -1.25 25.30
N ASN A 654 34.46 -1.24 25.81
CA ASN A 654 34.00 -0.23 26.75
C ASN A 654 34.68 -0.46 28.10
N GLU A 655 35.27 0.59 28.69
CA GLU A 655 36.02 0.54 29.95
C GLU A 655 35.15 0.21 31.19
N GLY A 656 33.82 0.24 31.07
CA GLY A 656 32.85 -0.04 32.14
C GLY A 656 32.74 1.09 33.16
N SER A 657 33.86 1.49 33.77
CA SER A 657 33.95 2.65 34.66
C SER A 657 35.04 3.61 34.24
N VAL A 658 34.61 4.72 33.64
CA VAL A 658 35.48 5.83 33.22
C VAL A 658 36.29 6.38 34.39
N THR A 659 35.70 6.46 35.59
CA THR A 659 36.38 6.91 36.82
C THR A 659 37.55 5.99 37.18
N LEU A 660 37.34 4.67 37.19
CA LEU A 660 38.38 3.70 37.58
C LEU A 660 39.50 3.63 36.54
N PHE A 661 39.18 3.74 35.24
CA PHE A 661 40.16 3.90 34.18
C PHE A 661 41.06 5.13 34.40
N TYR A 662 40.48 6.31 34.69
CA TYR A 662 41.27 7.50 35.00
C TYR A 662 42.02 7.40 36.35
N CYS A 663 41.55 6.61 37.32
CA CYS A 663 42.35 6.31 38.52
C CYS A 663 43.61 5.50 38.20
N VAL A 664 43.53 4.49 37.32
CA VAL A 664 44.68 3.68 36.86
C VAL A 664 45.72 4.55 36.14
N LEU A 665 45.27 5.42 35.22
CA LEU A 665 46.15 6.37 34.53
C LEU A 665 46.70 7.46 35.46
N GLY A 666 45.87 7.96 36.39
CA GLY A 666 46.25 8.98 37.36
C GLY A 666 47.35 8.50 38.32
N TYR A 667 47.28 7.26 38.78
CA TYR A 667 48.35 6.67 39.61
C TYR A 667 49.66 6.50 38.82
N LEU A 668 49.60 6.06 37.56
CA LEU A 668 50.78 6.01 36.69
C LEU A 668 51.39 7.39 36.47
N GLY A 669 50.56 8.41 36.20
CA GLY A 669 50.99 9.80 36.05
C GLY A 669 51.64 10.35 37.32
N PHE A 670 51.07 10.07 38.50
CA PHE A 670 51.65 10.42 39.79
C PHE A 670 53.01 9.75 39.99
N LEU A 671 53.09 8.43 39.78
CA LEU A 671 54.33 7.66 39.93
C LEU A 671 55.43 8.15 38.96
N ALA A 672 55.07 8.45 37.72
CA ALA A 672 55.98 9.01 36.72
C ALA A 672 56.45 10.43 37.11
N THR A 673 55.56 11.27 37.62
CA THR A 673 55.88 12.63 38.09
C THR A 673 56.85 12.61 39.27
N VAL A 674 56.58 11.79 40.29
CA VAL A 674 57.50 11.60 41.43
C VAL A 674 58.85 11.08 40.94
N SER A 675 58.86 10.10 40.03
CA SER A 675 60.08 9.56 39.45
C SER A 675 60.90 10.59 38.66
N PHE A 676 60.22 11.46 37.90
CA PHE A 676 60.85 12.56 37.18
C PHE A 676 61.43 13.61 38.14
N ILE A 677 60.72 13.99 39.20
CA ILE A 677 61.23 14.94 40.22
C ILE A 677 62.50 14.39 40.88
N VAL A 678 62.50 13.12 41.30
CA VAL A 678 63.68 12.49 41.92
C VAL A 678 64.84 12.35 40.91
N ALA A 679 64.54 11.97 39.65
CA ALA A 679 65.55 11.91 38.59
C ALA A 679 66.16 13.30 38.29
N PHE A 680 65.34 14.35 38.26
CA PHE A 680 65.79 15.72 38.02
C PHE A 680 66.68 16.24 39.16
N GLN A 681 66.36 15.92 40.42
CA GLN A 681 67.25 16.21 41.56
C GLN A 681 68.58 15.45 41.45
N ALA A 682 68.55 14.19 41.01
CA ALA A 682 69.76 13.38 40.81
C ALA A 682 70.71 13.95 39.73
N ARG A 683 70.23 14.80 38.81
CA ARG A 683 71.07 15.49 37.82
C ARG A 683 72.11 16.44 38.45
N LYS A 684 71.90 16.90 39.70
CA LYS A 684 72.83 17.79 40.42
C LYS A 684 73.96 17.04 41.16
N LEU A 685 74.03 15.72 41.04
CA LEU A 685 75.10 14.90 41.62
C LEU A 685 76.39 15.03 40.77
N PRO A 686 77.60 14.92 41.37
CA PRO A 686 78.86 15.19 40.68
C PRO A 686 79.12 14.26 39.48
N ASP A 687 79.84 14.79 38.48
CA ASP A 687 79.90 14.29 37.10
C ASP A 687 80.57 12.93 36.85
N SER A 688 80.98 12.19 37.89
CA SER A 688 81.62 10.87 37.75
C SER A 688 80.72 9.81 37.10
N PHE A 689 79.39 10.00 37.13
CA PHE A 689 78.42 9.14 36.45
C PHE A 689 77.36 9.94 35.66
N ASN A 690 77.54 10.03 34.34
CA ASN A 690 76.51 10.54 33.39
C ASN A 690 75.19 9.73 33.41
N GLU A 691 75.11 8.61 34.14
CA GLU A 691 73.92 7.77 34.28
C GLU A 691 72.69 8.53 34.81
N ALA A 692 72.85 9.45 35.77
CA ALA A 692 71.73 10.23 36.29
C ALA A 692 71.08 11.12 35.21
N LYS A 693 71.89 11.68 34.30
CA LYS A 693 71.42 12.50 33.17
C LYS A 693 70.59 11.67 32.19
N PHE A 694 71.04 10.45 31.87
CA PHE A 694 70.30 9.53 30.99
C PHE A 694 68.96 9.09 31.58
N ILE A 695 68.90 8.84 32.91
CA ILE A 695 67.63 8.52 33.57
C ILE A 695 66.68 9.73 33.60
N THR A 696 67.21 10.95 33.82
CA THR A 696 66.39 12.17 33.75
C THR A 696 65.80 12.36 32.35
N PHE A 697 66.60 12.16 31.30
CA PHE A 697 66.16 12.27 29.92
C PHE A 697 65.14 11.18 29.55
N SER A 698 65.32 9.93 30.02
CA SER A 698 64.36 8.85 29.78
C SER A 698 62.99 9.14 30.42
N MET A 699 62.97 9.70 31.63
CA MET A 699 61.72 10.08 32.30
C MET A 699 61.08 11.34 31.70
N LEU A 700 61.88 12.27 31.14
CA LEU A 700 61.34 13.39 30.37
C LEU A 700 60.57 12.90 29.15
N VAL A 701 61.19 12.03 28.33
CA VAL A 701 60.55 11.43 27.14
C VAL A 701 59.28 10.66 27.53
N PHE A 702 59.34 9.87 28.60
CA PHE A 702 58.17 9.16 29.13
C PHE A 702 57.01 10.12 29.47
N CYS A 703 57.27 11.16 30.26
CA CYS A 703 56.24 12.12 30.67
C CYS A 703 55.70 12.92 29.47
N SER A 704 56.54 13.30 28.49
CA SER A 704 56.10 13.98 27.28
C SER A 704 55.13 13.13 26.45
N VAL A 705 55.43 11.84 26.24
CA VAL A 705 54.56 10.93 25.49
C VAL A 705 53.18 10.80 26.16
N TRP A 706 53.14 10.62 27.49
CA TRP A 706 51.87 10.50 28.22
C TRP A 706 51.09 11.81 28.36
N LEU A 707 51.76 12.97 28.34
CA LEU A 707 51.09 14.28 28.22
C LEU A 707 50.44 14.48 26.85
N SER A 708 51.12 14.08 25.77
CA SER A 708 50.56 14.13 24.42
C SER A 708 49.47 13.09 24.16
N PHE A 709 49.51 11.95 24.87
CA PHE A 709 48.51 10.89 24.76
C PHE A 709 47.08 11.37 25.05
N VAL A 710 46.87 12.07 26.18
CA VAL A 710 45.52 12.45 26.66
C VAL A 710 44.70 13.25 25.63
N PRO A 711 45.19 14.35 25.04
CA PRO A 711 44.42 15.07 24.00
C PRO A 711 44.25 14.26 22.71
N SER A 712 45.24 13.44 22.32
CA SER A 712 45.14 12.60 21.12
C SER A 712 44.11 11.47 21.28
N TYR A 713 44.02 10.87 22.46
CA TYR A 713 43.02 9.86 22.81
C TYR A 713 41.61 10.43 22.73
N LEU A 714 41.37 11.60 23.33
CA LEU A 714 40.06 12.26 23.34
C LEU A 714 39.61 12.79 21.97
N SER A 715 40.56 13.07 21.06
CA SER A 715 40.27 13.60 19.72
C SER A 715 40.04 12.50 18.66
N THR A 716 40.43 11.25 18.92
CA THR A 716 40.35 10.15 17.94
C THR A 716 39.24 9.17 18.31
N LYS A 717 38.72 8.44 17.31
CA LYS A 717 37.63 7.45 17.49
C LYS A 717 37.95 6.14 16.78
N GLY A 718 37.33 5.05 17.23
CA GLY A 718 37.46 3.72 16.64
C GLY A 718 38.91 3.23 16.59
N LYS A 719 39.30 2.58 15.48
CA LYS A 719 40.64 1.97 15.34
C LYS A 719 41.83 2.91 15.53
N TYR A 720 41.65 4.21 15.29
CA TYR A 720 42.71 5.21 15.48
C TYR A 720 43.00 5.51 16.96
N MET A 721 41.99 5.46 17.83
CA MET A 721 42.16 5.62 19.29
C MET A 721 43.10 4.55 19.85
N VAL A 722 42.86 3.30 19.45
CA VAL A 722 43.69 2.14 19.85
C VAL A 722 45.10 2.20 19.27
N ALA A 723 45.25 2.71 18.03
CA ALA A 723 46.57 2.92 17.44
C ALA A 723 47.41 3.97 18.18
N VAL A 724 46.78 5.04 18.70
CA VAL A 724 47.42 6.07 19.53
C VAL A 724 47.89 5.48 20.87
N GLU A 725 47.12 4.61 21.52
CA GLU A 725 47.54 3.88 22.72
C GLU A 725 48.80 3.04 22.47
N ILE A 726 48.78 2.21 21.42
CA ILE A 726 49.92 1.36 21.03
C ILE A 726 51.17 2.23 20.76
N PHE A 727 51.01 3.32 20.02
CA PHE A 727 52.13 4.22 19.70
C PHE A 727 52.76 4.84 20.96
N SER A 728 51.94 5.28 21.93
CA SER A 728 52.42 5.79 23.21
C SER A 728 53.13 4.73 24.05
N ILE A 729 52.62 3.50 24.09
CA ILE A 729 53.27 2.37 24.78
C ILE A 729 54.64 2.06 24.15
N LEU A 730 54.70 1.98 22.82
CA LEU A 730 55.94 1.72 22.07
C LEU A 730 56.97 2.83 22.30
N SER A 731 56.58 4.09 22.11
CA SER A 731 57.47 5.26 22.18
C SER A 731 58.03 5.45 23.59
N SER A 732 57.19 5.36 24.63
CA SER A 732 57.64 5.49 26.02
C SER A 732 58.56 4.34 26.44
N SER A 733 58.25 3.09 26.05
CA SER A 733 59.11 1.92 26.34
C SER A 733 60.46 1.99 25.59
N ALA A 734 60.45 2.41 24.32
CA ALA A 734 61.66 2.62 23.53
C ALA A 734 62.53 3.75 24.10
N GLY A 735 61.92 4.84 24.58
CA GLY A 735 62.62 5.91 25.28
C GLY A 735 63.35 5.43 26.54
N LEU A 736 62.68 4.62 27.37
CA LEU A 736 63.29 4.00 28.55
C LEU A 736 64.42 3.03 28.19
N LEU A 737 64.20 2.14 27.21
CA LEU A 737 65.19 1.17 26.75
C LEU A 737 66.44 1.86 26.17
N GLY A 738 66.26 2.74 25.18
CA GLY A 738 67.34 3.42 24.47
C GLY A 738 68.18 4.28 25.40
N CYS A 739 67.56 5.15 26.18
CA CYS A 739 68.29 6.11 27.01
C CYS A 739 69.07 5.44 28.15
N ILE A 740 68.50 4.42 28.82
CA ILE A 740 69.12 3.79 29.99
C ILE A 740 70.14 2.72 29.59
N PHE A 741 69.89 1.97 28.50
CA PHE A 741 70.67 0.77 28.16
C PHE A 741 71.59 0.92 26.94
N ALA A 742 71.30 1.76 25.95
CA ALA A 742 72.18 1.89 24.78
C ALA A 742 73.62 2.35 25.15
N PRO A 743 73.83 3.35 26.04
CA PRO A 743 75.18 3.73 26.47
C PRO A 743 75.92 2.59 27.18
N LYS A 744 75.20 1.68 27.84
CA LYS A 744 75.78 0.56 28.59
C LYS A 744 76.12 -0.60 27.68
N CYS A 745 75.24 -0.93 26.73
CA CYS A 745 75.51 -1.92 25.69
C CYS A 745 76.70 -1.51 24.84
N TYR A 746 76.82 -0.22 24.49
CA TYR A 746 77.99 0.34 23.80
C TYR A 746 79.29 0.06 24.57
N ILE A 747 79.35 0.33 25.87
CA ILE A 747 80.56 0.05 26.68
C ILE A 747 80.81 -1.45 26.81
N ILE A 748 79.78 -2.26 27.07
CA ILE A 748 79.91 -3.72 27.27
C ILE A 748 80.40 -4.44 26.00
N ILE A 749 79.93 -4.02 24.81
CA ILE A 749 80.23 -4.69 23.53
C ILE A 749 81.42 -4.05 22.80
N LEU A 750 81.42 -2.73 22.64
CA LEU A 750 82.37 -2.03 21.75
C LEU A 750 83.58 -1.43 22.49
N ARG A 751 83.54 -1.29 23.82
CA ARG A 751 84.69 -0.82 24.62
C ARG A 751 84.90 -1.63 25.92
N PRO A 752 85.13 -2.96 25.84
CA PRO A 752 85.34 -3.80 27.02
C PRO A 752 86.55 -3.40 27.88
N SER A 753 87.52 -2.66 27.34
CA SER A 753 88.65 -2.11 28.10
C SER A 753 88.24 -1.11 29.20
N LEU A 754 87.06 -0.48 29.09
CA LEU A 754 86.48 0.39 30.11
C LEU A 754 85.67 -0.37 31.18
N ASN A 755 85.60 -1.70 31.08
CA ASN A 755 84.80 -2.57 31.97
C ASN A 755 85.66 -3.26 33.04
N THR A 756 86.71 -2.59 33.51
CA THR A 756 87.64 -3.06 34.56
C THR A 756 87.42 -2.30 35.87
N LYS A 757 87.70 -2.94 37.02
CA LYS A 757 87.51 -2.31 38.34
C LYS A 757 88.36 -1.04 38.49
N ASP A 758 89.59 -1.06 38.00
CA ASP A 758 90.54 0.03 38.21
C ASP A 758 90.14 1.29 37.44
N GLN A 759 89.61 1.16 36.22
CA GLN A 759 89.03 2.27 35.44
C GLN A 759 87.78 2.88 36.10
N LEU A 760 87.01 2.10 36.85
CA LEU A 760 85.85 2.58 37.62
C LEU A 760 86.26 3.25 38.94
N ILE A 761 87.34 2.78 39.59
CA ILE A 761 87.86 3.38 40.83
C ILE A 761 88.62 4.67 40.54
N ARG A 762 89.36 4.76 39.43
CA ARG A 762 90.08 5.98 38.99
C ARG A 762 89.17 7.14 38.55
N ARG A 763 87.84 6.94 38.61
CA ARG A 763 86.78 7.95 38.42
C ARG A 763 85.99 8.27 39.71
N ASN A 764 86.28 7.56 40.81
CA ASN A 764 85.66 7.75 42.13
C ASN A 764 86.56 8.53 43.10
N ILE A 765 87.75 8.94 42.66
CA ILE A 765 88.63 9.93 43.26
C ILE A 765 88.56 11.16 42.36
#